data_AF-A0A2I1CNG4-F1
#
_entry.id   AF-A0A2I1CNG4-F1
#
_cell.length_a   1.000
_cell.length_b   1.000
_cell.length_c   1.000
_cell.angle_alpha   90.00
_cell.angle_beta   90.00
_cell.angle_gamma   90.00
#
_symmetry.space_group_name_H-M   'P 1'
#
loop_
_entity.id
_entity.type
_entity.pdbx_description
1 polymer ?
#
loop_
_entity_poly.entity_id
_entity_poly.type
_entity_poly.pdbx_seq_one_letter_code
_entity_poly.pdbx_strand_id
1 'polypeptide(L)'
;MISDKVYRLCHHDKTVSSELARDPSQSPAKLFQKLFHEHKLKEKLVETKQSTADRHDALQRAYECGNWGTAKPSNLFLKIYHDALCTLDKNPLGGVVSPPLMGSHGVVPLTIVAPLPDLCRHVANCIARAEKEVFLGTNFWIYSDASTLVTNAFRELKVVVKVLYDRGNPQQLWDNHLSVGEKQYADPDGKVRLPPSDEIPNIDLQVTNYHRPIFGTFHAKFMVIDRRVALLQSSNVQDNDNLEMLVHVEGPIVDSFYDTALISWGKAFKTSLPMLSSPAASADIPSISAQHSQAESKEDLRSPLPEHTTQDPHYDCDIQHEAQRVNDTIRPRAGESKTQAVTRHLNTTIQRDTTGDAPHSDQEPPMRPYVTLPPHKPFPMALVNREPWGAPNHTSIYTPQNSAFLSAFKHAKHSIFIQTPNMNAEPILEALLDAVRRGVTVTCYLCLGYNDAGQLLPFQNGTNEMIANRLYRSLHTDEERSRLRIYNYVGKDQTKPIHNKYKKRSCHIKLMIIDERVAIQGNGNLDTQSFYHSQEVNLVLDSPLVCRVWLEQVNQNQNTALYGAVSAEDGCWHDPVTGEMPKGSIGVDPGRFKHNDPSNSMSTPYDKPIVDITQYVFHYHIDDEKAWSAARVALLDATGCAIETLSTIEECQKLLGPVVPGTEVPNGFRLPGTNLSLDPVKGAFDMGTLIRYLDHNDALGGAEWGHPSDNLGAILAVADWLSHRPPLTMRTLLTALIKAYEIQGCCQIRNAFNAFGIDHVILVKLASAAVVAWLLGVTEEQTMATLSHVWMDGHPSRVYRTGANTIPRKGWAAGDACMRAVHLALLVRAGQPGARTPLSSLPFGFYARTFGASGFEMPRPFGVWTIQNVLFKVMPVEGHGIAAVEAALVQLGKLRARGLGPERIARVEVRTTQAAVSIINKRGLLHNAADRDHCIQYVIALAFLKGSAPEARDYRDESYWARSEELASLRERIFIHVDERLTRDYLDLDKKSIGSALTVHLQDGSELPEVLIEYPAGHIRNPATARAVQEKFTKNMRLMFTEKEIAKILQEVEKDDLLIMDFVELFARQSSPGLKL
;
A
#
# COMPACT_ATOMS: atom_id res chain seq x y z
N MET A 1 -37.23 11.81 -2.45
CA MET A 1 -37.76 13.11 -2.90
C MET A 1 -36.76 14.18 -2.47
N ILE A 2 -36.59 15.24 -3.25
CA ILE A 2 -35.78 16.41 -2.86
C ILE A 2 -36.34 16.99 -1.56
N SER A 3 -35.51 17.12 -0.52
CA SER A 3 -35.93 17.66 0.78
C SER A 3 -36.16 19.18 0.73
N ASP A 4 -36.89 19.73 1.71
CA ASP A 4 -37.03 21.20 1.89
C ASP A 4 -35.70 21.90 2.11
N LYS A 5 -34.73 21.18 2.70
CA LYS A 5 -33.36 21.64 2.82
C LYS A 5 -32.70 21.80 1.46
N VAL A 6 -32.68 20.74 0.63
CA VAL A 6 -32.05 20.80 -0.71
C VAL A 6 -32.75 21.81 -1.60
N TYR A 7 -34.08 21.86 -1.58
CA TYR A 7 -34.84 22.84 -2.36
C TYR A 7 -34.46 24.29 -2.00
N ARG A 8 -34.36 24.62 -0.71
CA ARG A 8 -33.88 25.93 -0.25
C ARG A 8 -32.44 26.22 -0.67
N LEU A 9 -31.55 25.21 -0.63
CA LEU A 9 -30.17 25.36 -1.10
C LEU A 9 -30.10 25.72 -2.59
N CYS A 10 -30.93 25.11 -3.43
CA CYS A 10 -31.01 25.44 -4.87
C CYS A 10 -31.60 26.83 -5.14
N HIS A 11 -32.43 27.36 -4.24
CA HIS A 11 -33.02 28.69 -4.34
C HIS A 11 -32.24 29.77 -3.54
N HIS A 12 -31.04 29.44 -3.07
CA HIS A 12 -30.22 30.38 -2.32
C HIS A 12 -29.78 31.55 -3.21
N ASP A 13 -29.85 32.78 -2.69
CA ASP A 13 -29.56 34.01 -3.43
C ASP A 13 -28.05 34.28 -3.64
N LYS A 14 -27.21 33.50 -2.94
CA LYS A 14 -25.75 33.62 -2.96
C LYS A 14 -25.08 32.34 -3.42
N THR A 15 -24.05 32.50 -4.23
CA THR A 15 -23.10 31.50 -4.68
C THR A 15 -21.69 31.87 -4.24
N VAL A 16 -20.72 30.95 -4.37
CA VAL A 16 -19.31 31.25 -4.07
C VAL A 16 -18.80 32.37 -4.98
N SER A 17 -19.08 32.28 -6.27
CA SER A 17 -18.76 33.32 -7.27
C SER A 17 -19.40 34.67 -6.97
N SER A 18 -20.67 34.74 -6.54
CA SER A 18 -21.32 36.02 -6.24
C SER A 18 -20.76 36.68 -4.98
N GLU A 19 -20.39 35.90 -3.97
CA GLU A 19 -19.82 36.45 -2.74
C GLU A 19 -18.34 36.85 -2.92
N LEU A 20 -17.56 36.12 -3.74
CA LEU A 20 -16.22 36.55 -4.13
C LEU A 20 -16.23 37.81 -4.99
N ALA A 21 -17.29 38.03 -5.79
CA ALA A 21 -17.44 39.30 -6.51
C ALA A 21 -17.63 40.50 -5.57
N ARG A 22 -18.20 40.27 -4.36
CA ARG A 22 -18.37 41.31 -3.33
C ARG A 22 -17.09 41.55 -2.54
N ASP A 23 -16.41 40.47 -2.16
CA ASP A 23 -15.12 40.53 -1.46
C ASP A 23 -14.17 39.44 -2.01
N PRO A 24 -13.30 39.82 -2.96
CA PRO A 24 -12.36 38.91 -3.59
C PRO A 24 -11.22 38.42 -2.67
N SER A 25 -11.06 39.00 -1.49
CA SER A 25 -9.99 38.62 -0.55
C SER A 25 -10.28 37.32 0.21
N GLN A 26 -11.52 36.82 0.12
CA GLN A 26 -11.95 35.61 0.81
C GLN A 26 -11.40 34.34 0.14
N SER A 27 -11.29 33.27 0.94
CA SER A 27 -11.00 31.92 0.41
C SER A 27 -12.28 31.29 -0.13
N PRO A 28 -12.30 30.85 -1.42
CA PRO A 28 -13.45 30.17 -2.01
C PRO A 28 -13.90 28.93 -1.23
N ALA A 29 -12.96 28.10 -0.76
CA ALA A 29 -13.31 26.90 0.01
C ALA A 29 -13.93 27.24 1.38
N LYS A 30 -13.41 28.25 2.09
CA LYS A 30 -14.00 28.70 3.36
C LYS A 30 -15.38 29.32 3.15
N LEU A 31 -15.55 30.08 2.07
CA LEU A 31 -16.83 30.67 1.71
C LEU A 31 -17.85 29.61 1.34
N PHE A 32 -17.46 28.59 0.57
CA PHE A 32 -18.30 27.44 0.23
C PHE A 32 -18.78 26.71 1.49
N GLN A 33 -17.89 26.49 2.47
CA GLN A 33 -18.27 25.96 3.77
C GLN A 33 -19.21 26.92 4.52
N LYS A 34 -18.90 28.21 4.60
CA LYS A 34 -19.74 29.19 5.31
C LYS A 34 -21.17 29.25 4.75
N LEU A 35 -21.32 29.28 3.44
CA LEU A 35 -22.62 29.38 2.77
C LEU A 35 -23.49 28.13 3.00
N PHE A 36 -22.90 26.94 3.03
CA PHE A 36 -23.68 25.69 2.94
C PHE A 36 -23.46 24.69 4.08
N HIS A 37 -22.59 24.98 5.07
CA HIS A 37 -22.31 24.11 6.24
C HIS A 37 -23.15 24.49 7.49
N GLU A 38 -23.59 25.75 7.63
CA GLU A 38 -24.36 26.24 8.80
C GLU A 38 -25.79 25.68 8.92
N HIS A 39 -26.29 24.96 7.91
CA HIS A 39 -27.59 24.27 7.99
C HIS A 39 -27.58 22.92 8.74
N LYS A 40 -26.45 22.51 9.36
CA LYS A 40 -26.41 21.35 10.26
C LYS A 40 -27.01 21.61 11.66
N LEU A 41 -27.17 22.87 12.08
CA LEU A 41 -27.41 23.22 13.48
C LEU A 41 -28.85 23.63 13.85
N LYS A 42 -29.78 23.83 12.89
CA LYS A 42 -31.07 24.47 13.19
C LYS A 42 -32.36 23.68 12.99
N GLU A 43 -32.37 22.47 12.46
CA GLU A 43 -33.65 21.75 12.27
C GLU A 43 -33.61 20.34 12.88
N LYS A 44 -34.19 20.22 14.08
CA LYS A 44 -34.65 18.95 14.64
C LYS A 44 -35.78 18.41 13.75
N LEU A 45 -35.61 17.17 13.33
CA LEU A 45 -36.52 16.31 12.57
C LEU A 45 -38.00 16.49 12.93
N VAL A 46 -38.81 16.89 11.95
CA VAL A 46 -40.21 16.49 11.83
C VAL A 46 -40.25 15.44 10.73
N GLU A 47 -40.36 14.16 11.11
CA GLU A 47 -40.60 13.08 10.15
C GLU A 47 -42.09 13.02 9.81
N THR A 48 -42.46 13.49 8.62
CA THR A 48 -43.80 13.27 8.07
C THR A 48 -43.77 12.02 7.19
N LYS A 49 -44.54 11.00 7.58
CA LYS A 49 -44.86 9.85 6.71
C LYS A 49 -45.75 10.33 5.56
N GLN A 50 -45.43 10.02 4.31
CA GLN A 50 -46.47 9.98 3.26
C GLN A 50 -46.16 9.16 2.01
N SER A 51 -47.26 8.95 1.27
CA SER A 51 -47.64 7.80 0.44
C SER A 51 -47.39 7.98 -1.07
N THR A 52 -47.65 6.91 -1.81
CA THR A 52 -47.44 6.68 -3.26
C THR A 52 -48.08 7.63 -4.28
N ALA A 53 -48.60 8.80 -3.89
CA ALA A 53 -49.13 9.84 -4.79
C ALA A 53 -48.05 10.83 -5.32
N ASP A 54 -46.82 10.74 -4.81
CA ASP A 54 -45.78 11.79 -4.82
C ASP A 54 -44.88 11.93 -6.08
N ARG A 55 -45.05 11.12 -7.13
CA ARG A 55 -44.04 11.06 -8.21
C ARG A 55 -44.04 12.26 -9.16
N HIS A 56 -45.21 12.86 -9.40
CA HIS A 56 -45.33 14.02 -10.30
C HIS A 56 -44.82 15.31 -9.61
N ASP A 57 -44.99 15.39 -8.29
CA ASP A 57 -44.49 16.47 -7.44
C ASP A 57 -42.95 16.48 -7.37
N ALA A 58 -42.33 15.29 -7.29
CA ALA A 58 -40.87 15.16 -7.21
C ALA A 58 -40.10 15.68 -8.45
N LEU A 59 -40.61 15.48 -9.67
CA LEU A 59 -39.95 15.98 -10.89
C LEU A 59 -40.19 17.47 -11.11
N GLN A 60 -41.36 17.97 -10.75
CA GLN A 60 -41.66 19.40 -10.78
C GLN A 60 -40.73 20.17 -9.84
N ARG A 61 -40.53 19.64 -8.64
CA ARG A 61 -39.60 20.18 -7.65
C ARG A 61 -38.14 20.15 -8.13
N ALA A 62 -37.73 19.10 -8.85
CA ALA A 62 -36.41 19.05 -9.47
C ALA A 62 -36.26 20.06 -10.61
N TYR A 63 -37.32 20.26 -11.40
CA TYR A 63 -37.35 21.30 -12.44
C TYR A 63 -37.19 22.70 -11.83
N GLU A 64 -37.84 22.99 -10.70
CA GLU A 64 -37.74 24.27 -10.00
C GLU A 64 -36.35 24.56 -9.42
N CYS A 65 -35.53 23.52 -9.15
CA CYS A 65 -34.18 23.68 -8.62
C CYS A 65 -33.13 24.15 -9.65
N GLY A 66 -33.45 24.22 -10.95
CA GLY A 66 -32.50 24.64 -12.00
C GLY A 66 -32.96 25.86 -12.79
N ASN A 67 -32.02 26.55 -13.43
CA ASN A 67 -32.29 27.72 -14.27
C ASN A 67 -32.21 27.38 -15.77
N TRP A 68 -33.33 26.98 -16.36
CA TRP A 68 -33.37 26.48 -17.74
C TRP A 68 -33.56 27.56 -18.81
N GLY A 69 -33.75 28.83 -18.42
CA GLY A 69 -34.05 29.92 -19.36
C GLY A 69 -35.28 29.60 -20.20
N THR A 70 -35.12 29.58 -21.53
CA THR A 70 -36.19 29.20 -22.47
C THR A 70 -36.22 27.70 -22.79
N ALA A 71 -35.23 26.95 -22.30
CA ALA A 71 -35.11 25.52 -22.55
C ALA A 71 -36.05 24.71 -21.64
N LYS A 72 -36.46 23.53 -22.11
CA LYS A 72 -37.33 22.62 -21.36
C LYS A 72 -36.65 21.25 -21.18
N PRO A 73 -36.31 20.86 -19.94
CA PRO A 73 -35.79 19.54 -19.64
C PRO A 73 -36.79 18.43 -19.96
N SER A 74 -36.29 17.32 -20.48
CA SER A 74 -37.03 16.07 -20.64
C SER A 74 -37.18 15.36 -19.29
N ASN A 75 -38.16 14.48 -19.21
CA ASN A 75 -38.37 13.64 -18.02
C ASN A 75 -37.18 12.73 -17.71
N LEU A 76 -36.40 12.31 -18.71
CA LEU A 76 -35.20 11.50 -18.49
C LEU A 76 -34.13 12.34 -17.78
N PHE A 77 -33.85 13.52 -18.31
CA PHE A 77 -32.91 14.47 -17.70
C PHE A 77 -33.33 14.85 -16.28
N LEU A 78 -34.60 15.19 -16.05
CA LEU A 78 -35.09 15.58 -14.73
C LEU A 78 -34.97 14.48 -13.68
N LYS A 79 -35.09 13.20 -14.07
CA LYS A 79 -34.88 12.08 -13.15
C LYS A 79 -33.42 11.95 -12.72
N ILE A 80 -32.50 12.06 -13.68
CA ILE A 80 -31.06 12.04 -13.44
C ILE A 80 -30.67 13.23 -12.55
N TYR A 81 -31.15 14.42 -12.90
CA TYR A 81 -30.91 15.65 -12.13
C TYR A 81 -31.50 15.58 -10.71
N HIS A 82 -32.73 15.08 -10.58
CA HIS A 82 -33.38 14.84 -9.28
C HIS A 82 -32.52 13.95 -8.36
N ASP A 83 -32.05 12.81 -8.87
CA ASP A 83 -31.28 11.87 -8.05
C ASP A 83 -29.91 12.45 -7.68
N ALA A 84 -29.29 13.23 -8.57
CA ALA A 84 -28.08 13.97 -8.26
C ALA A 84 -28.30 15.02 -7.16
N LEU A 85 -29.38 15.81 -7.24
CA LEU A 85 -29.75 16.81 -6.22
C LEU A 85 -30.03 16.19 -4.85
N CYS A 86 -30.66 15.02 -4.80
CA CYS A 86 -30.94 14.33 -3.54
C CYS A 86 -29.67 14.08 -2.72
N THR A 87 -28.50 13.98 -3.37
CA THR A 87 -27.23 13.76 -2.66
C THR A 87 -26.80 14.90 -1.75
N LEU A 88 -27.22 16.12 -2.09
CA LEU A 88 -26.91 17.34 -1.35
C LEU A 88 -27.53 17.34 0.06
N ASP A 89 -28.51 16.48 0.32
CA ASP A 89 -29.14 16.38 1.64
C ASP A 89 -28.13 15.93 2.71
N LYS A 90 -27.27 14.95 2.35
CA LYS A 90 -26.19 14.47 3.21
C LYS A 90 -24.96 15.37 3.17
N ASN A 91 -24.54 15.79 1.97
CA ASN A 91 -23.40 16.67 1.80
C ASN A 91 -23.69 17.75 0.74
N PRO A 92 -24.10 18.97 1.15
CA PRO A 92 -24.30 20.10 0.25
C PRO A 92 -23.07 20.47 -0.57
N LEU A 93 -21.88 20.08 -0.12
CA LEU A 93 -20.59 20.41 -0.75
C LEU A 93 -20.12 19.35 -1.75
N GLY A 94 -20.79 18.19 -1.82
CA GLY A 94 -20.30 17.02 -2.55
C GLY A 94 -20.25 17.19 -4.08
N GLY A 95 -20.94 18.20 -4.61
CA GLY A 95 -20.94 18.54 -6.03
C GLY A 95 -19.93 19.61 -6.45
N VAL A 96 -19.09 20.13 -5.55
CA VAL A 96 -18.03 21.12 -5.88
C VAL A 96 -18.54 22.27 -6.78
N VAL A 97 -19.78 22.69 -6.55
CA VAL A 97 -20.48 23.76 -7.26
C VAL A 97 -21.55 24.28 -6.31
N SER A 98 -21.80 25.59 -6.29
CA SER A 98 -22.92 26.14 -5.52
C SER A 98 -24.24 25.51 -6.00
N PRO A 99 -25.10 24.99 -5.10
CA PRO A 99 -26.35 24.32 -5.49
C PRO A 99 -27.24 25.09 -6.48
N PRO A 100 -27.40 26.43 -6.40
CA PRO A 100 -28.16 27.21 -7.38
C PRO A 100 -27.59 27.18 -8.82
N LEU A 101 -26.30 26.86 -8.96
CA LEU A 101 -25.61 26.78 -10.25
C LEU A 101 -25.51 25.34 -10.76
N MET A 102 -26.06 24.35 -10.06
CA MET A 102 -25.91 22.95 -10.46
C MET A 102 -26.70 22.62 -11.74
N GLY A 103 -27.86 23.25 -11.97
CA GLY A 103 -28.69 23.06 -13.17
C GLY A 103 -28.86 24.38 -13.93
N SER A 104 -28.50 24.39 -15.23
CA SER A 104 -28.52 25.58 -16.09
C SER A 104 -28.81 25.20 -17.55
N HIS A 105 -28.46 26.08 -18.49
CA HIS A 105 -28.59 25.85 -19.93
C HIS A 105 -27.42 26.47 -20.70
N GLY A 106 -27.17 25.98 -21.91
CA GLY A 106 -26.07 26.45 -22.75
C GLY A 106 -26.08 25.83 -24.15
N VAL A 107 -25.00 26.05 -24.89
CA VAL A 107 -24.79 25.49 -26.24
C VAL A 107 -23.44 24.77 -26.34
N VAL A 108 -23.28 23.90 -27.36
CA VAL A 108 -22.04 23.19 -27.67
C VAL A 108 -21.69 23.45 -29.14
N PRO A 109 -20.96 24.53 -29.47
CA PRO A 109 -20.65 24.88 -30.85
C PRO A 109 -19.58 23.98 -31.49
N LEU A 110 -18.70 23.37 -30.69
CA LEU A 110 -17.61 22.53 -31.18
C LEU A 110 -17.44 21.28 -30.30
N THR A 111 -17.26 20.13 -30.95
CA THR A 111 -16.79 18.88 -30.32
C THR A 111 -15.57 18.35 -31.05
N ILE A 112 -14.58 17.93 -30.29
CA ILE A 112 -13.33 17.35 -30.78
C ILE A 112 -13.26 15.90 -30.31
N VAL A 113 -12.99 14.97 -31.23
CA VAL A 113 -12.65 13.57 -30.94
C VAL A 113 -11.38 13.25 -31.71
N ALA A 114 -10.22 13.38 -31.06
CA ALA A 114 -8.94 13.42 -31.76
C ALA A 114 -7.77 13.05 -30.82
N PRO A 115 -6.55 12.83 -31.36
CA PRO A 115 -5.35 12.74 -30.55
C PRO A 115 -5.11 14.01 -29.72
N LEU A 116 -4.38 13.88 -28.60
CA LEU A 116 -4.18 15.01 -27.67
C LEU A 116 -3.67 16.32 -28.32
N PRO A 117 -2.69 16.31 -29.26
CA PRO A 117 -2.21 17.57 -29.84
C PRO A 117 -3.32 18.43 -30.43
N ASP A 118 -4.37 17.83 -30.99
CA ASP A 118 -5.52 18.55 -31.52
C ASP A 118 -6.35 19.22 -30.43
N LEU A 119 -6.59 18.54 -29.30
CA LEU A 119 -7.24 19.18 -28.14
C LEU A 119 -6.39 20.36 -27.64
N CYS A 120 -5.07 20.19 -27.57
CA CYS A 120 -4.14 21.25 -27.16
C CYS A 120 -4.10 22.42 -28.14
N ARG A 121 -4.28 22.20 -29.45
CA ARG A 121 -4.43 23.27 -30.45
C ARG A 121 -5.69 24.09 -30.18
N HIS A 122 -6.81 23.46 -29.80
CA HIS A 122 -8.01 24.20 -29.41
C HIS A 122 -7.83 25.00 -28.13
N VAL A 123 -7.22 24.39 -27.12
CA VAL A 123 -6.86 25.08 -25.88
C VAL A 123 -5.98 26.29 -26.21
N ALA A 124 -4.96 26.13 -27.06
CA ALA A 124 -4.07 27.21 -27.49
C ALA A 124 -4.83 28.34 -28.23
N ASN A 125 -5.74 28.00 -29.14
CA ASN A 125 -6.61 28.98 -29.82
C ASN A 125 -7.54 29.73 -28.86
N CYS A 126 -8.10 29.05 -27.86
CA CYS A 126 -8.91 29.70 -26.83
C CYS A 126 -8.07 30.59 -25.91
N ILE A 127 -6.84 30.18 -25.57
CA ILE A 127 -5.88 30.99 -24.82
C ILE A 127 -5.55 32.25 -25.62
N ALA A 128 -5.13 32.13 -26.87
CA ALA A 128 -4.74 33.26 -27.71
C ALA A 128 -5.86 34.28 -27.94
N ARG A 129 -7.13 33.83 -27.90
CA ARG A 129 -8.32 34.70 -28.01
C ARG A 129 -8.80 35.30 -26.68
N ALA A 130 -8.22 34.90 -25.55
CA ALA A 130 -8.69 35.37 -24.25
C ALA A 130 -8.34 36.85 -24.03
N GLU A 131 -9.29 37.61 -23.48
CA GLU A 131 -9.15 39.07 -23.32
C GLU A 131 -8.88 39.51 -21.87
N LYS A 132 -9.33 38.73 -20.88
CA LYS A 132 -9.33 39.13 -19.46
C LYS A 132 -8.75 38.08 -18.55
N GLU A 133 -9.17 36.82 -18.69
CA GLU A 133 -8.76 35.74 -17.80
C GLU A 133 -8.87 34.34 -18.37
N VAL A 134 -8.00 33.48 -17.85
CA VAL A 134 -8.00 32.04 -18.10
C VAL A 134 -7.85 31.30 -16.78
N PHE A 135 -8.72 30.32 -16.55
CA PHE A 135 -8.52 29.29 -15.54
C PHE A 135 -8.35 27.95 -16.22
N LEU A 136 -7.21 27.29 -16.03
CA LEU A 136 -6.91 25.97 -16.57
C LEU A 136 -6.71 24.97 -15.43
N GLY A 137 -7.61 23.99 -15.33
CA GLY A 137 -7.48 22.84 -14.45
C GLY A 137 -7.13 21.58 -15.24
N THR A 138 -6.10 20.84 -14.83
CA THR A 138 -5.80 19.51 -15.38
C THR A 138 -5.32 18.57 -14.28
N ASN A 139 -5.58 17.28 -14.37
CA ASN A 139 -5.06 16.35 -13.35
C ASN A 139 -3.54 16.27 -13.43
N PHE A 140 -2.97 16.13 -14.62
CA PHE A 140 -1.55 15.90 -14.79
C PHE A 140 -0.97 16.81 -15.87
N TRP A 141 0.15 17.46 -15.54
CA TRP A 141 0.91 18.32 -16.44
C TRP A 141 2.37 17.86 -16.50
N ILE A 142 2.89 17.66 -17.72
CA ILE A 142 4.31 17.43 -17.97
C ILE A 142 4.79 18.17 -19.21
N TYR A 143 6.01 18.69 -19.15
CA TYR A 143 6.67 19.28 -20.31
C TYR A 143 6.77 18.26 -21.45
N SER A 144 6.23 18.64 -22.60
CA SER A 144 6.00 17.80 -23.77
C SER A 144 5.63 18.67 -24.99
N ASP A 145 5.46 18.08 -26.18
CA ASP A 145 4.98 18.85 -27.33
C ASP A 145 3.54 19.33 -27.11
N ALA A 146 2.69 18.50 -26.51
CA ALA A 146 1.33 18.88 -26.11
C ALA A 146 1.31 20.09 -25.15
N SER A 147 2.14 20.07 -24.10
CA SER A 147 2.23 21.25 -23.20
C SER A 147 2.83 22.46 -23.91
N THR A 148 3.75 22.25 -24.85
CA THR A 148 4.40 23.34 -25.60
C THR A 148 3.40 24.11 -26.45
N LEU A 149 2.46 23.43 -27.11
CA LEU A 149 1.34 24.08 -27.82
C LEU A 149 0.57 25.04 -26.90
N VAL A 150 0.25 24.59 -25.68
CA VAL A 150 -0.48 25.39 -24.69
C VAL A 150 0.37 26.55 -24.19
N THR A 151 1.65 26.33 -23.85
CA THR A 151 2.52 27.39 -23.32
C THR A 151 2.94 28.42 -24.37
N ASN A 152 2.98 28.05 -25.65
CA ASN A 152 3.24 28.99 -26.73
C ASN A 152 2.14 30.06 -26.79
N ALA A 153 0.88 29.66 -26.58
CA ALA A 153 -0.26 30.59 -26.60
C ALA A 153 -0.22 31.61 -25.46
N PHE A 154 0.46 31.31 -24.35
CA PHE A 154 0.64 32.30 -23.28
C PHE A 154 1.46 33.53 -23.72
N ARG A 155 2.30 33.42 -24.75
CA ARG A 155 3.11 34.55 -25.22
C ARG A 155 2.30 35.61 -25.96
N GLU A 156 1.07 35.29 -26.36
CA GLU A 156 0.18 36.19 -27.12
C GLU A 156 -0.68 37.12 -26.23
N LEU A 157 -0.66 36.95 -24.90
CA LEU A 157 -1.70 37.48 -24.02
C LEU A 157 -1.33 38.69 -23.16
N LYS A 158 -2.38 39.39 -22.69
CA LYS A 158 -2.39 40.40 -21.61
C LYS A 158 -3.50 40.12 -20.57
N VAL A 159 -3.46 38.98 -19.88
CA VAL A 159 -4.57 38.49 -19.05
C VAL A 159 -4.13 37.88 -17.71
N VAL A 160 -5.08 37.65 -16.80
CA VAL A 160 -4.84 36.89 -15.56
C VAL A 160 -5.00 35.40 -15.83
N VAL A 161 -3.97 34.59 -15.52
CA VAL A 161 -3.98 33.14 -15.77
C VAL A 161 -3.84 32.35 -14.47
N LYS A 162 -4.74 31.40 -14.24
CA LYS A 162 -4.68 30.43 -13.14
C LYS A 162 -4.46 29.04 -13.69
N VAL A 163 -3.46 28.33 -13.17
CA VAL A 163 -3.20 26.94 -13.51
C VAL A 163 -3.32 26.08 -12.25
N LEU A 164 -4.17 25.07 -12.29
CA LEU A 164 -4.37 24.10 -11.22
C LEU A 164 -4.02 22.71 -11.74
N TYR A 165 -3.10 22.02 -11.07
CA TYR A 165 -2.77 20.62 -11.39
C TYR A 165 -2.64 19.73 -10.16
N ASP A 166 -2.60 18.41 -10.35
CA ASP A 166 -2.31 17.44 -9.29
C ASP A 166 -0.91 16.84 -9.47
N ARG A 167 -0.09 16.96 -8.43
CA ARG A 167 1.11 16.15 -8.24
C ARG A 167 1.35 15.92 -6.76
N GLY A 168 1.25 14.67 -6.32
CA GLY A 168 1.52 14.29 -4.93
C GLY A 168 2.86 14.84 -4.40
N ASN A 169 2.78 15.51 -3.25
CA ASN A 169 3.89 16.10 -2.52
C ASN A 169 3.69 15.84 -1.02
N PRO A 170 4.73 15.41 -0.26
CA PRO A 170 4.61 15.16 1.18
C PRO A 170 4.04 16.34 1.99
N GLN A 171 4.25 17.59 1.55
CA GLN A 171 3.68 18.78 2.21
C GLN A 171 2.14 18.82 2.17
N GLN A 172 1.52 18.13 1.22
CA GLN A 172 0.05 18.03 1.10
C GLN A 172 -0.60 17.21 2.20
N LEU A 173 0.18 16.60 3.11
CA LEU A 173 -0.38 16.09 4.37
C LEU A 173 -0.96 17.21 5.24
N TRP A 174 -0.41 18.43 5.16
CA TRP A 174 -0.83 19.59 5.95
C TRP A 174 -1.61 20.63 5.14
N ASP A 175 -1.32 20.76 3.85
CA ASP A 175 -2.00 21.71 2.97
C ASP A 175 -2.22 21.14 1.58
N ASN A 176 -3.46 20.75 1.29
CA ASN A 176 -3.81 20.10 0.04
C ASN A 176 -3.57 21.01 -1.19
N HIS A 177 -3.62 22.34 -1.05
CA HIS A 177 -3.55 23.30 -2.18
C HIS A 177 -2.23 24.09 -2.15
N LEU A 178 -1.12 23.47 -2.54
CA LEU A 178 0.19 24.12 -2.49
C LEU A 178 0.33 25.18 -3.59
N SER A 179 0.68 26.41 -3.20
CA SER A 179 1.07 27.44 -4.16
C SER A 179 2.45 27.11 -4.74
N VAL A 180 2.58 27.14 -6.06
CA VAL A 180 3.81 26.81 -6.77
C VAL A 180 4.46 28.10 -7.24
N GLY A 181 5.65 28.41 -6.71
CA GLY A 181 6.39 29.61 -7.09
C GLY A 181 7.08 29.47 -8.45
N GLU A 182 7.46 30.61 -9.04
CA GLU A 182 8.11 30.68 -10.36
C GLU A 182 9.35 29.79 -10.49
N LYS A 183 10.24 29.84 -9.50
CA LYS A 183 11.44 28.97 -9.46
C LYS A 183 11.12 27.49 -9.57
N GLN A 184 9.90 27.07 -9.22
CA GLN A 184 9.49 25.68 -9.26
C GLN A 184 8.69 25.34 -10.54
N TYR A 185 7.78 26.21 -10.99
CA TYR A 185 7.00 25.92 -12.20
C TYR A 185 7.79 26.17 -13.48
N ALA A 186 8.74 27.11 -13.48
CA ALA A 186 9.58 27.49 -14.62
C ALA A 186 10.99 26.88 -14.57
N ASP A 187 11.23 25.94 -13.65
CA ASP A 187 12.49 25.19 -13.59
C ASP A 187 12.76 24.51 -14.94
N PRO A 188 13.86 24.85 -15.66
CA PRO A 188 14.18 24.27 -16.96
C PRO A 188 14.48 22.78 -16.89
N ASP A 189 14.87 22.25 -15.73
CA ASP A 189 15.06 20.81 -15.48
C ASP A 189 13.82 20.17 -14.84
N GLY A 190 12.86 20.99 -14.44
CA GLY A 190 11.60 20.58 -13.84
C GLY A 190 10.68 19.83 -14.80
N LYS A 191 9.69 19.13 -14.24
CA LYS A 191 8.68 18.40 -15.02
C LYS A 191 7.56 19.29 -15.58
N VAL A 192 7.35 20.50 -15.04
CA VAL A 192 6.21 21.36 -15.42
C VAL A 192 6.58 22.33 -16.55
N ARG A 193 7.67 23.07 -16.39
CA ARG A 193 8.24 24.02 -17.37
C ARG A 193 7.22 24.99 -17.97
N LEU A 194 6.41 25.60 -17.12
CA LEU A 194 5.60 26.76 -17.51
C LEU A 194 6.52 27.96 -17.78
N PRO A 195 6.17 28.87 -18.71
CA PRO A 195 7.02 30.01 -19.03
C PRO A 195 7.32 30.89 -17.80
N PRO A 196 8.57 31.33 -17.60
CA PRO A 196 8.91 32.31 -16.57
C PRO A 196 8.30 33.68 -16.89
N SER A 197 8.21 34.53 -15.87
CA SER A 197 7.52 35.82 -15.95
C SER A 197 8.14 36.81 -16.94
N ASP A 198 9.44 36.68 -17.24
CA ASP A 198 10.15 37.47 -18.25
C ASP A 198 9.82 37.08 -19.70
N GLU A 199 9.43 35.83 -19.95
CA GLU A 199 8.94 35.37 -21.26
C GLU A 199 7.47 35.74 -21.52
N ILE A 200 6.69 35.93 -20.45
CA ILE A 200 5.27 36.29 -20.49
C ILE A 200 4.98 37.54 -19.64
N PRO A 201 5.64 38.69 -19.89
CA PRO A 201 5.62 39.87 -19.01
C PRO A 201 4.24 40.53 -18.87
N ASN A 202 3.30 40.11 -19.72
CA ASN A 202 1.95 40.62 -19.83
C ASN A 202 0.90 39.73 -19.14
N ILE A 203 1.30 38.59 -18.57
CA ILE A 203 0.41 37.67 -17.85
C ILE A 203 0.67 37.73 -16.35
N ASP A 204 -0.41 37.78 -15.55
CA ASP A 204 -0.34 37.43 -14.12
C ASP A 204 -0.62 35.93 -13.94
N LEU A 205 0.44 35.12 -13.92
CA LEU A 205 0.37 33.66 -13.80
C LEU A 205 0.41 33.23 -12.34
N GLN A 206 -0.61 32.48 -11.91
CA GLN A 206 -0.63 31.83 -10.60
C GLN A 206 -0.88 30.33 -10.74
N VAL A 207 -0.04 29.54 -10.05
CA VAL A 207 -0.01 28.09 -10.19
C VAL A 207 -0.25 27.43 -8.83
N THR A 208 -1.17 26.48 -8.78
CA THR A 208 -1.49 25.69 -7.59
C THR A 208 -1.39 24.20 -7.89
N ASN A 209 -0.79 23.45 -6.97
CA ASN A 209 -0.75 22.00 -6.96
C ASN A 209 -1.72 21.46 -5.90
N TYR A 210 -2.80 20.82 -6.34
CA TYR A 210 -3.86 20.29 -5.50
C TYR A 210 -3.89 18.76 -5.50
N HIS A 211 -3.67 18.16 -4.32
CA HIS A 211 -3.80 16.73 -4.07
C HIS A 211 -4.36 16.50 -2.66
N ARG A 212 -5.13 15.42 -2.46
CA ARG A 212 -5.70 15.04 -1.16
C ARG A 212 -5.22 13.63 -0.75
N PRO A 213 -4.12 13.52 0.02
CA PRO A 213 -3.64 12.22 0.49
C PRO A 213 -4.72 11.40 1.22
N ILE A 214 -4.75 10.06 1.11
CA ILE A 214 -3.80 9.16 0.44
C ILE A 214 -4.24 8.81 -1.00
N PHE A 215 -5.56 8.68 -1.24
CA PHE A 215 -6.12 8.27 -2.54
C PHE A 215 -6.88 9.38 -3.28
N GLY A 216 -7.10 10.53 -2.64
CA GLY A 216 -7.91 11.61 -3.19
C GLY A 216 -7.11 12.45 -4.18
N THR A 217 -7.51 12.41 -5.43
CA THR A 217 -6.77 13.07 -6.52
C THR A 217 -7.64 14.16 -7.12
N PHE A 218 -7.09 15.34 -7.46
CA PHE A 218 -7.76 16.30 -8.33
C PHE A 218 -7.74 15.77 -9.76
N HIS A 219 -8.75 14.98 -10.14
CA HIS A 219 -8.86 14.33 -11.44
C HIS A 219 -9.68 15.14 -12.46
N ALA A 220 -9.82 16.46 -12.32
CA ALA A 220 -10.61 17.27 -13.25
C ALA A 220 -9.74 17.88 -14.37
N LYS A 221 -10.29 17.94 -15.59
CA LYS A 221 -9.69 18.63 -16.73
C LYS A 221 -10.72 19.52 -17.39
N PHE A 222 -10.58 20.82 -17.18
CA PHE A 222 -11.46 21.82 -17.75
C PHE A 222 -10.74 23.16 -17.83
N MET A 223 -11.26 24.05 -18.65
CA MET A 223 -10.76 25.40 -18.77
C MET A 223 -11.94 26.37 -18.80
N VAL A 224 -11.81 27.52 -18.14
CA VAL A 224 -12.78 28.63 -18.24
C VAL A 224 -12.06 29.84 -18.80
N ILE A 225 -12.62 30.42 -19.86
CA ILE A 225 -12.03 31.54 -20.60
C ILE A 225 -13.01 32.71 -20.53
N ASP A 226 -12.53 33.83 -19.99
CA ASP A 226 -13.27 35.09 -19.80
C ASP A 226 -14.65 34.95 -19.15
N ARG A 227 -14.90 33.83 -18.47
CA ARG A 227 -16.23 33.43 -18.00
C ARG A 227 -17.30 33.52 -19.11
N ARG A 228 -16.92 33.18 -20.34
CA ARG A 228 -17.80 33.09 -21.53
C ARG A 228 -17.78 31.72 -22.17
N VAL A 229 -16.64 31.05 -22.09
CA VAL A 229 -16.42 29.72 -22.63
C VAL A 229 -15.94 28.80 -21.52
N ALA A 230 -16.46 27.57 -21.51
CA ALA A 230 -15.91 26.47 -20.73
C ALA A 230 -15.50 25.34 -21.69
N LEU A 231 -14.30 24.79 -21.52
CA LEU A 231 -13.84 23.59 -22.19
C LEU A 231 -13.86 22.45 -21.19
N LEU A 232 -14.47 21.31 -21.54
CA LEU A 232 -14.45 20.10 -20.72
C LEU A 232 -13.83 18.96 -21.55
N GLN A 233 -12.72 18.42 -21.07
CA GLN A 233 -11.88 17.50 -21.84
C GLN A 233 -11.58 16.23 -21.05
N SER A 234 -11.33 15.12 -21.75
CA SER A 234 -10.93 13.87 -21.11
C SER A 234 -9.41 13.77 -20.85
N SER A 235 -8.61 14.68 -21.38
CA SER A 235 -7.16 14.56 -21.49
C SER A 235 -6.36 15.35 -20.45
N ASN A 236 -5.24 14.76 -20.04
CA ASN A 236 -4.15 15.46 -19.33
C ASN A 236 -3.28 16.26 -20.30
N VAL A 237 -2.47 17.18 -19.79
CA VAL A 237 -1.49 17.93 -20.60
C VAL A 237 -0.15 17.17 -20.60
N GLN A 238 -0.05 16.15 -21.46
CA GLN A 238 1.15 15.30 -21.64
C GLN A 238 1.13 14.53 -22.96
N ASP A 239 2.27 14.32 -23.61
CA ASP A 239 2.32 13.43 -24.77
C ASP A 239 1.88 12.00 -24.43
N ASN A 240 0.97 11.44 -25.23
CA ASN A 240 0.40 10.11 -25.07
C ASN A 240 -0.17 9.54 -26.40
N ASP A 241 -0.70 8.32 -26.36
CA ASP A 241 -1.24 7.56 -27.48
C ASP A 241 -2.77 7.56 -27.58
N ASN A 242 -3.43 8.44 -26.84
CA ASN A 242 -4.88 8.39 -26.66
C ASN A 242 -5.63 9.11 -27.78
N LEU A 243 -6.75 8.51 -28.20
CA LEU A 243 -7.90 9.24 -28.71
C LEU A 243 -8.71 9.80 -27.53
N GLU A 244 -8.95 11.10 -27.56
CA GLU A 244 -9.55 11.88 -26.48
C GLU A 244 -10.77 12.67 -26.99
N MET A 245 -11.54 13.24 -26.07
CA MET A 245 -12.71 14.07 -26.39
C MET A 245 -12.67 15.39 -25.64
N LEU A 246 -12.99 16.48 -26.34
CA LEU A 246 -13.19 17.81 -25.77
C LEU A 246 -14.50 18.40 -26.27
N VAL A 247 -15.25 19.03 -25.36
CA VAL A 247 -16.44 19.80 -25.70
C VAL A 247 -16.23 21.27 -25.35
N HIS A 248 -16.55 22.14 -26.31
CA HIS A 248 -16.61 23.58 -26.11
C HIS A 248 -18.03 23.94 -25.70
N VAL A 249 -18.19 24.62 -24.58
CA VAL A 249 -19.50 24.96 -23.99
C VAL A 249 -19.60 26.46 -23.76
N GLU A 250 -20.74 27.05 -24.11
CA GLU A 250 -21.02 28.48 -23.92
C GLU A 250 -22.39 28.71 -23.28
N GLY A 251 -22.58 29.91 -22.74
CA GLY A 251 -23.84 30.38 -22.14
C GLY A 251 -23.89 30.26 -20.61
N PRO A 252 -25.08 30.40 -20.00
CA PRO A 252 -25.22 30.49 -18.53
C PRO A 252 -24.60 29.34 -17.74
N ILE A 253 -24.51 28.14 -18.31
CA ILE A 253 -23.81 26.98 -17.69
C ILE A 253 -22.33 27.26 -17.38
N VAL A 254 -21.69 28.22 -18.05
CA VAL A 254 -20.29 28.59 -17.78
C VAL A 254 -20.11 29.14 -16.37
N ASP A 255 -21.16 29.73 -15.77
CA ASP A 255 -21.12 30.14 -14.37
C ASP A 255 -20.92 28.95 -13.41
N SER A 256 -21.45 27.76 -13.75
CA SER A 256 -21.26 26.53 -12.99
C SER A 256 -19.81 26.04 -13.03
N PHE A 257 -19.19 26.08 -14.22
CA PHE A 257 -17.76 25.76 -14.38
C PHE A 257 -16.87 26.78 -13.66
N TYR A 258 -17.23 28.06 -13.74
CA TYR A 258 -16.52 29.13 -13.06
C TYR A 258 -16.55 28.94 -11.54
N ASP A 259 -17.74 28.69 -10.97
CA ASP A 259 -17.88 28.42 -9.54
C ASP A 259 -17.09 27.18 -9.10
N THR A 260 -17.11 26.12 -9.93
CA THR A 260 -16.30 24.91 -9.74
C THR A 260 -14.80 25.23 -9.74
N ALA A 261 -14.34 26.10 -10.64
CA ALA A 261 -12.95 26.56 -10.71
C ALA A 261 -12.52 27.27 -9.42
N LEU A 262 -13.35 28.20 -8.93
CA LEU A 262 -13.10 28.93 -7.70
C LEU A 262 -13.04 27.97 -6.50
N ILE A 263 -14.01 27.08 -6.36
CA ILE A 263 -14.07 26.11 -5.25
C ILE A 263 -12.85 25.17 -5.29
N SER A 264 -12.46 24.69 -6.48
CA SER A 264 -11.31 23.78 -6.66
C SER A 264 -9.97 24.48 -6.44
N TRP A 265 -9.89 25.79 -6.65
CA TRP A 265 -8.70 26.58 -6.29
C TRP A 265 -8.52 26.69 -4.78
N GLY A 266 -9.63 26.80 -4.05
CA GLY A 266 -9.74 26.68 -2.60
C GLY A 266 -9.17 27.84 -1.77
N LYS A 267 -8.10 28.49 -2.21
CA LYS A 267 -7.41 29.58 -1.49
C LYS A 267 -7.81 30.97 -1.96
N ALA A 268 -7.57 31.99 -1.12
CA ALA A 268 -7.72 33.38 -1.55
C ALA A 268 -6.78 33.65 -2.73
N PHE A 269 -7.25 34.43 -3.72
CA PHE A 269 -6.43 34.78 -4.86
C PHE A 269 -5.42 35.85 -4.49
N LYS A 270 -4.18 35.73 -4.97
CA LYS A 270 -3.20 36.83 -4.86
C LYS A 270 -3.62 37.99 -5.76
N THR A 271 -4.05 37.66 -6.97
CA THR A 271 -4.67 38.59 -7.91
C THR A 271 -6.00 38.01 -8.33
N SER A 272 -7.07 38.74 -8.05
CA SER A 272 -8.44 38.33 -8.35
C SER A 272 -8.67 38.17 -9.84
N LEU A 273 -9.61 37.29 -10.19
CA LEU A 273 -10.07 37.11 -11.55
C LEU A 273 -10.93 38.34 -11.99
N PRO A 274 -10.57 39.08 -13.05
CA PRO A 274 -11.30 40.26 -13.53
C PRO A 274 -12.80 40.06 -13.79
N MET A 275 -13.25 38.86 -14.13
CA MET A 275 -14.64 38.55 -14.52
C MET A 275 -15.52 38.10 -13.34
N LEU A 276 -15.05 38.21 -12.09
CA LEU A 276 -15.83 37.86 -10.89
C LEU A 276 -17.21 38.55 -10.85
N SER A 277 -17.30 39.82 -11.25
CA SER A 277 -18.54 40.60 -11.27
C SER A 277 -19.32 40.53 -12.59
N SER A 278 -18.91 39.69 -13.54
CA SER A 278 -19.52 39.59 -14.87
C SER A 278 -19.99 38.16 -15.20
N PRO A 279 -21.12 37.69 -14.61
CA PRO A 279 -21.67 36.36 -14.84
C PRO A 279 -21.98 36.07 -16.32
N ALA A 280 -21.74 34.83 -16.73
CA ALA A 280 -22.05 34.37 -18.08
C ALA A 280 -23.55 34.47 -18.37
N ALA A 281 -24.40 34.26 -17.36
CA ALA A 281 -25.85 34.39 -17.47
C ALA A 281 -26.33 35.82 -17.84
N SER A 282 -25.46 36.83 -17.71
CA SER A 282 -25.77 38.23 -18.03
C SER A 282 -25.16 38.72 -19.34
N ALA A 283 -24.52 37.83 -20.10
CA ALA A 283 -23.85 38.15 -21.35
C ALA A 283 -24.43 37.34 -22.50
N ASP A 284 -24.22 37.82 -23.73
CA ASP A 284 -24.60 37.08 -24.92
C ASP A 284 -23.70 35.85 -25.12
N ILE A 285 -24.26 34.83 -25.77
CA ILE A 285 -23.55 33.60 -26.13
C ILE A 285 -22.60 33.89 -27.31
N PRO A 286 -21.27 33.74 -27.16
CA PRO A 286 -20.29 34.14 -28.17
C PRO A 286 -20.57 33.61 -29.58
N SER A 287 -20.84 32.31 -29.71
CA SER A 287 -21.09 31.66 -31.00
C SER A 287 -22.37 32.13 -31.69
N ILE A 288 -23.37 32.61 -30.93
CA ILE A 288 -24.60 33.20 -31.47
C ILE A 288 -24.37 34.66 -31.86
N SER A 289 -23.66 35.43 -31.05
CA SER A 289 -23.34 36.83 -31.35
C SER A 289 -22.44 36.99 -32.58
N ALA A 290 -21.43 36.13 -32.72
CA ALA A 290 -20.52 36.15 -33.87
C ALA A 290 -21.24 35.95 -35.21
N GLN A 291 -22.36 35.22 -35.22
CA GLN A 291 -23.16 34.99 -36.43
C GLN A 291 -23.96 36.23 -36.87
N HIS A 292 -24.34 37.11 -35.94
CA HIS A 292 -24.94 38.39 -36.29
C HIS A 292 -23.94 39.32 -36.99
N SER A 293 -22.64 39.14 -36.73
CA SER A 293 -21.55 39.92 -37.34
C SER A 293 -20.99 39.32 -38.63
N GLN A 294 -21.00 37.99 -38.79
CA GLN A 294 -20.43 37.28 -39.96
C GLN A 294 -21.37 37.14 -41.16
N ALA A 295 -22.60 37.68 -41.11
CA ALA A 295 -23.52 37.69 -42.26
C ALA A 295 -22.99 38.50 -43.47
N GLU A 296 -21.89 39.25 -43.32
CA GLU A 296 -21.33 40.14 -44.34
C GLU A 296 -20.01 39.68 -45.00
N SER A 297 -19.38 38.57 -44.57
CA SER A 297 -18.09 38.12 -45.15
C SER A 297 -18.06 36.63 -45.46
N LYS A 298 -18.68 36.23 -46.57
CA LYS A 298 -18.42 34.93 -47.22
C LYS A 298 -17.16 35.05 -48.08
N GLU A 299 -15.99 35.18 -47.46
CA GLU A 299 -14.73 34.88 -48.17
C GLU A 299 -14.53 33.36 -48.23
N ASP A 300 -14.08 32.91 -49.39
CA ASP A 300 -14.05 31.51 -49.82
C ASP A 300 -13.04 30.68 -48.99
N LEU A 301 -13.55 29.74 -48.18
CA LEU A 301 -12.81 28.61 -47.62
C LEU A 301 -12.30 27.71 -48.77
N ARG A 302 -11.24 28.12 -49.50
CA ARG A 302 -10.77 27.41 -50.71
C ARG A 302 -9.30 27.03 -50.73
N SER A 303 -8.50 27.50 -49.76
CA SER A 303 -7.07 27.18 -49.68
C SER A 303 -6.76 26.35 -48.43
N PRO A 304 -5.93 25.28 -48.52
CA PRO A 304 -5.50 24.54 -47.35
C PRO A 304 -4.65 25.43 -46.43
N LEU A 305 -4.93 25.37 -45.13
CA LEU A 305 -4.23 26.13 -44.10
C LEU A 305 -2.99 25.35 -43.60
N PRO A 306 -1.88 26.01 -43.25
CA PRO A 306 -0.70 25.34 -42.69
C PRO A 306 -1.03 24.67 -41.34
N GLU A 307 -0.33 23.58 -41.00
CA GLU A 307 -0.56 22.89 -39.73
C GLU A 307 -0.04 23.73 -38.55
N HIS A 308 -0.83 23.88 -37.48
CA HIS A 308 -0.36 24.46 -36.22
C HIS A 308 0.57 23.46 -35.53
N THR A 309 1.87 23.79 -35.41
CA THR A 309 2.87 22.95 -34.74
C THR A 309 3.53 23.69 -33.58
N THR A 310 4.37 23.01 -32.80
CA THR A 310 5.14 23.63 -31.70
C THR A 310 6.19 24.63 -32.19
N GLN A 311 6.62 24.53 -33.45
CA GLN A 311 7.64 25.40 -34.07
C GLN A 311 7.03 26.47 -34.98
N ASP A 312 5.81 26.24 -35.50
CA ASP A 312 5.09 27.14 -36.39
C ASP A 312 3.63 27.26 -35.88
N PRO A 313 3.38 28.10 -34.86
CA PRO A 313 2.05 28.25 -34.26
C PRO A 313 1.14 29.10 -35.16
N HIS A 314 -0.10 28.65 -35.32
CA HIS A 314 -1.14 29.37 -36.08
C HIS A 314 -2.39 29.52 -35.21
N TYR A 315 -2.70 30.75 -34.79
CA TYR A 315 -3.89 31.03 -33.98
C TYR A 315 -5.03 31.55 -34.88
N ASP A 316 -6.13 30.81 -34.91
CA ASP A 316 -7.31 31.08 -35.72
C ASP A 316 -8.29 32.02 -34.97
N CYS A 317 -8.90 32.95 -35.70
CA CYS A 317 -9.85 33.92 -35.12
C CYS A 317 -11.20 33.29 -34.74
N ASP A 318 -11.60 32.20 -35.40
CA ASP A 318 -12.86 31.49 -35.16
C ASP A 318 -12.71 29.97 -35.19
N ILE A 319 -13.75 29.28 -34.70
CA ILE A 319 -13.76 27.81 -34.60
C ILE A 319 -13.89 27.12 -35.96
N GLN A 320 -14.36 27.82 -37.00
CA GLN A 320 -14.56 27.29 -38.34
C GLN A 320 -13.22 27.13 -39.06
N HIS A 321 -12.37 28.15 -39.03
CA HIS A 321 -11.01 28.10 -39.58
C HIS A 321 -10.15 27.09 -38.83
N GLU A 322 -10.30 27.01 -37.50
CA GLU A 322 -9.63 26.00 -36.69
C GLU A 322 -10.03 24.57 -37.12
N ALA A 323 -11.34 24.32 -37.24
CA ALA A 323 -11.84 23.02 -37.68
C ALA A 323 -11.39 22.67 -39.10
N GLN A 324 -11.34 23.66 -40.00
CA GLN A 324 -10.80 23.45 -41.36
C GLN A 324 -9.33 23.04 -41.29
N ARG A 325 -8.50 23.80 -40.57
CA ARG A 325 -7.05 23.56 -40.45
C ARG A 325 -6.75 22.15 -39.98
N VAL A 326 -7.42 21.70 -38.92
CA VAL A 326 -7.19 20.35 -38.36
C VAL A 326 -7.75 19.26 -39.27
N ASN A 327 -9.00 19.38 -39.72
CA ASN A 327 -9.63 18.35 -40.55
C ASN A 327 -8.92 18.19 -41.91
N ASP A 328 -8.34 19.25 -42.47
CA ASP A 328 -7.59 19.20 -43.73
C ASP A 328 -6.27 18.44 -43.61
N THR A 329 -5.72 18.26 -42.40
CA THR A 329 -4.48 17.48 -42.20
C THR A 329 -4.62 15.99 -42.55
N ILE A 330 -5.86 15.48 -42.55
CA ILE A 330 -6.20 14.09 -42.87
C ILE A 330 -6.33 13.85 -44.38
N ARG A 331 -6.29 14.92 -45.20
CA ARG A 331 -6.28 14.76 -46.66
C ARG A 331 -5.00 14.04 -47.10
N PRO A 332 -5.09 13.03 -47.97
CA PRO A 332 -3.91 12.34 -48.49
C PRO A 332 -3.03 13.28 -49.31
N ARG A 333 -1.72 13.23 -49.06
CA ARG A 333 -0.69 13.87 -49.88
C ARG A 333 -0.47 13.08 -51.19
N ALA A 334 0.22 13.67 -52.16
CA ALA A 334 0.55 12.98 -53.40
C ALA A 334 1.34 11.68 -53.12
N GLY A 335 0.83 10.54 -53.59
CA GLY A 335 1.39 9.22 -53.33
C GLY A 335 1.04 8.60 -51.98
N GLU A 336 0.28 9.30 -51.13
CA GLU A 336 -0.22 8.81 -49.84
C GLU A 336 -1.62 8.22 -50.02
N SER A 337 -1.87 7.05 -49.43
CA SER A 337 -3.22 6.47 -49.36
C SER A 337 -4.07 7.09 -48.25
N LYS A 338 -5.40 6.88 -48.29
CA LYS A 338 -6.31 7.37 -47.25
C LYS A 338 -5.94 6.87 -45.84
N THR A 339 -5.60 5.59 -45.73
CA THR A 339 -5.17 4.99 -44.45
C THR A 339 -3.85 5.60 -43.98
N GLN A 340 -2.89 5.84 -44.87
CA GLN A 340 -1.62 6.48 -44.50
C GLN A 340 -1.81 7.92 -44.00
N ALA A 341 -2.74 8.68 -44.58
CA ALA A 341 -3.04 10.03 -44.13
C ALA A 341 -3.61 10.06 -42.69
N VAL A 342 -4.52 9.12 -42.39
CA VAL A 342 -5.06 8.93 -41.03
C VAL A 342 -3.98 8.42 -40.07
N THR A 343 -3.15 7.45 -40.51
CA THR A 343 -2.02 6.95 -39.72
C THR A 343 -1.04 8.08 -39.36
N ARG A 344 -0.70 8.94 -40.33
CA ARG A 344 0.15 10.11 -40.12
C ARG A 344 -0.44 11.07 -39.09
N HIS A 345 -1.74 11.34 -39.16
CA HIS A 345 -2.41 12.22 -38.22
C HIS A 345 -2.48 11.62 -36.80
N LEU A 346 -2.75 10.31 -36.68
CA LEU A 346 -2.76 9.60 -35.41
C LEU A 346 -1.35 9.42 -34.81
N ASN A 347 -0.30 9.44 -35.62
CA ASN A 347 1.08 9.29 -35.14
C ASN A 347 1.60 10.58 -34.49
N THR A 348 1.36 10.68 -33.18
CA THR A 348 1.91 11.73 -32.31
C THR A 348 3.37 11.45 -31.93
N THR A 349 3.94 12.28 -31.06
CA THR A 349 5.37 12.27 -30.69
C THR A 349 5.87 10.93 -30.16
N ILE A 350 5.03 10.14 -29.49
CA ILE A 350 5.43 8.88 -28.85
C ILE A 350 5.19 7.63 -29.71
N GLN A 351 4.49 7.76 -30.84
CA GLN A 351 4.05 6.62 -31.65
C GLN A 351 4.33 6.77 -33.15
N ARG A 352 5.44 7.43 -33.47
CA ARG A 352 5.86 7.84 -34.83
C ARG A 352 5.90 6.70 -35.85
N ASP A 353 6.22 5.48 -35.40
CA ASP A 353 6.44 4.31 -36.25
C ASP A 353 5.26 3.34 -36.30
N THR A 354 4.07 3.74 -35.85
CA THR A 354 2.88 2.89 -35.93
C THR A 354 2.33 2.89 -37.35
N THR A 355 2.09 1.71 -37.91
CA THR A 355 1.53 1.52 -39.25
C THR A 355 0.04 1.15 -39.16
N GLY A 356 -0.78 1.74 -40.02
CA GLY A 356 -2.18 1.33 -40.18
C GLY A 356 -2.33 0.10 -41.07
N ASP A 357 -3.19 -0.84 -40.65
CA ASP A 357 -3.56 -2.04 -41.41
C ASP A 357 -5.01 -2.02 -41.93
N ALA A 358 -5.78 -0.96 -41.63
CA ALA A 358 -7.15 -0.81 -42.10
C ALA A 358 -7.25 -0.57 -43.63
N PRO A 359 -8.17 -1.25 -44.32
CA PRO A 359 -8.41 -1.01 -45.74
C PRO A 359 -8.88 0.42 -46.00
N HIS A 360 -8.64 0.93 -47.22
CA HIS A 360 -9.00 2.30 -47.57
C HIS A 360 -10.51 2.58 -47.54
N SER A 361 -11.33 1.52 -47.66
CA SER A 361 -12.79 1.60 -47.50
C SER A 361 -13.21 2.05 -46.12
N ASP A 362 -12.43 1.73 -45.08
CA ASP A 362 -12.78 2.06 -43.69
C ASP A 362 -12.57 3.55 -43.41
N GLN A 363 -11.90 4.26 -44.31
CA GLN A 363 -11.73 5.72 -44.28
C GLN A 363 -12.91 6.44 -44.97
N GLU A 364 -14.00 5.73 -45.25
CA GLU A 364 -15.26 6.28 -45.77
C GLU A 364 -16.41 5.93 -44.81
N PRO A 365 -16.98 6.89 -44.07
CA PRO A 365 -16.67 8.32 -44.10
C PRO A 365 -15.27 8.65 -43.54
N PRO A 366 -14.66 9.76 -43.98
CA PRO A 366 -13.34 10.18 -43.51
C PRO A 366 -13.37 10.55 -42.03
N MET A 367 -12.23 10.30 -41.36
CA MET A 367 -12.01 10.78 -39.99
C MET A 367 -12.21 12.30 -39.94
N ARG A 368 -12.94 12.75 -38.93
CA ARG A 368 -13.30 14.16 -38.72
C ARG A 368 -13.03 14.56 -37.27
N PRO A 369 -11.79 14.94 -36.94
CA PRO A 369 -11.37 15.36 -35.60
C PRO A 369 -12.29 16.43 -34.99
N TYR A 370 -12.61 17.46 -35.78
CA TYR A 370 -13.38 18.62 -35.34
C TYR A 370 -14.75 18.64 -36.00
N VAL A 371 -15.80 18.65 -35.18
CA VAL A 371 -17.18 18.83 -35.62
C VAL A 371 -17.74 20.11 -35.02
N THR A 372 -17.91 21.11 -35.88
CA THR A 372 -18.68 22.32 -35.58
C THR A 372 -20.16 22.01 -35.78
N LEU A 373 -20.96 22.23 -34.73
CA LEU A 373 -22.40 22.08 -34.84
C LEU A 373 -23.00 23.34 -35.48
N PRO A 374 -24.04 23.20 -36.32
CA PRO A 374 -24.78 24.36 -36.79
C PRO A 374 -25.40 25.09 -35.59
N PRO A 375 -25.62 26.42 -35.69
CA PRO A 375 -26.30 27.16 -34.64
C PRO A 375 -27.60 26.50 -34.19
N HIS A 376 -27.72 26.32 -32.88
CA HIS A 376 -28.86 25.68 -32.25
C HIS A 376 -29.24 26.43 -30.97
N LYS A 377 -30.49 26.28 -30.53
CA LYS A 377 -30.96 26.91 -29.30
C LYS A 377 -30.23 26.34 -28.08
N PRO A 378 -30.10 27.12 -26.99
CA PRO A 378 -29.64 26.60 -25.72
C PRO A 378 -30.52 25.43 -25.25
N PHE A 379 -29.90 24.44 -24.61
CA PHE A 379 -30.58 23.28 -24.06
C PHE A 379 -30.19 23.04 -22.60
N PRO A 380 -30.99 22.27 -21.84
CA PRO A 380 -30.75 22.03 -20.42
C PRO A 380 -29.45 21.26 -20.18
N MET A 381 -28.72 21.68 -19.14
CA MET A 381 -27.46 21.11 -18.72
C MET A 381 -27.34 21.07 -17.20
N ALA A 382 -26.64 20.10 -16.64
CA ALA A 382 -26.36 20.05 -15.21
C ALA A 382 -24.93 19.59 -14.93
N LEU A 383 -24.27 20.26 -13.98
CA LEU A 383 -22.94 19.88 -13.54
C LEU A 383 -23.05 18.87 -12.39
N VAL A 384 -22.65 17.62 -12.63
CA VAL A 384 -22.76 16.49 -11.69
C VAL A 384 -21.38 16.03 -11.27
N ASN A 385 -20.71 16.88 -10.49
CA ASN A 385 -19.35 16.64 -10.07
C ASN A 385 -19.30 15.75 -8.84
N ARG A 386 -18.07 15.56 -8.38
CA ARG A 386 -17.73 14.89 -7.14
C ARG A 386 -16.53 15.58 -6.49
N GLU A 387 -16.53 15.63 -5.16
CA GLU A 387 -15.35 16.01 -4.36
C GLU A 387 -14.33 14.87 -4.19
N PRO A 388 -13.04 15.17 -3.98
CA PRO A 388 -12.02 14.14 -3.81
C PRO A 388 -12.12 13.52 -2.42
N TRP A 389 -11.89 12.22 -2.32
CA TRP A 389 -12.01 11.44 -1.10
C TRP A 389 -10.72 10.67 -0.80
N GLY A 390 -9.97 11.18 0.18
CA GLY A 390 -8.63 10.66 0.52
C GLY A 390 -8.61 9.39 1.37
N ALA A 391 -9.74 9.02 2.00
CA ALA A 391 -9.78 7.85 2.87
C ALA A 391 -9.70 6.55 2.04
N PRO A 392 -8.94 5.54 2.49
CA PRO A 392 -8.72 4.29 1.75
C PRO A 392 -9.91 3.33 1.89
N ASN A 393 -11.11 3.78 1.54
CA ASN A 393 -12.34 3.02 1.63
C ASN A 393 -13.33 3.38 0.51
N HIS A 394 -14.36 2.56 0.34
CA HIS A 394 -15.40 2.76 -0.67
C HIS A 394 -16.69 3.39 -0.09
N THR A 395 -16.58 4.23 0.95
CA THR A 395 -17.77 4.78 1.62
C THR A 395 -18.29 6.06 0.97
N SER A 396 -17.44 6.77 0.20
CA SER A 396 -17.85 7.90 -0.61
C SER A 396 -18.57 7.36 -1.84
N ILE A 397 -19.88 7.18 -1.76
CA ILE A 397 -20.71 6.73 -2.90
C ILE A 397 -21.88 7.65 -3.18
N TYR A 398 -22.25 8.48 -2.20
CA TYR A 398 -23.41 9.34 -2.26
C TYR A 398 -23.01 10.74 -2.76
N THR A 399 -22.66 10.81 -4.04
CA THR A 399 -22.21 12.03 -4.73
C THR A 399 -23.09 12.31 -5.95
N PRO A 400 -23.19 13.58 -6.41
CA PRO A 400 -23.96 13.92 -7.61
C PRO A 400 -23.55 13.10 -8.84
N GLN A 401 -22.24 12.95 -9.09
CA GLN A 401 -21.73 12.10 -10.18
C GLN A 401 -22.29 10.68 -10.11
N ASN A 402 -22.06 9.99 -8.99
CA ASN A 402 -22.40 8.58 -8.87
C ASN A 402 -23.91 8.36 -8.99
N SER A 403 -24.70 9.26 -8.40
CA SER A 403 -26.16 9.19 -8.48
C SER A 403 -26.66 9.48 -9.89
N ALA A 404 -26.02 10.41 -10.62
CA ALA A 404 -26.35 10.65 -12.02
C ALA A 404 -26.08 9.42 -12.91
N PHE A 405 -24.93 8.76 -12.75
CA PHE A 405 -24.60 7.53 -13.48
C PHE A 405 -25.61 6.39 -13.20
N LEU A 406 -25.87 6.12 -11.93
CA LEU A 406 -26.83 5.06 -11.54
C LEU A 406 -28.26 5.38 -11.97
N SER A 407 -28.67 6.64 -11.88
CA SER A 407 -29.99 7.11 -12.32
C SER A 407 -30.15 7.00 -13.83
N ALA A 408 -29.09 7.30 -14.59
CA ALA A 408 -29.04 7.12 -16.04
C ALA A 408 -29.28 5.66 -16.42
N PHE A 409 -28.59 4.71 -15.79
CA PHE A 409 -28.81 3.28 -16.02
C PHE A 409 -30.23 2.84 -15.65
N LYS A 410 -30.72 3.30 -14.51
CA LYS A 410 -32.06 2.97 -13.99
C LYS A 410 -33.19 3.46 -14.87
N HIS A 411 -33.02 4.60 -15.55
CA HIS A 411 -34.09 5.27 -16.28
C HIS A 411 -34.02 5.19 -17.80
N ALA A 412 -32.92 4.64 -18.34
CA ALA A 412 -32.83 4.27 -19.75
C ALA A 412 -33.98 3.33 -20.15
N LYS A 413 -34.50 3.52 -21.37
CA LYS A 413 -35.61 2.74 -21.92
C LYS A 413 -35.24 1.93 -23.16
N HIS A 414 -34.27 2.40 -23.93
CA HIS A 414 -33.94 1.87 -25.25
C HIS A 414 -32.45 1.54 -25.37
N SER A 415 -31.58 2.50 -25.04
CA SER A 415 -30.13 2.33 -25.22
C SER A 415 -29.29 3.06 -24.19
N ILE A 416 -28.16 2.46 -23.87
CA ILE A 416 -27.06 3.08 -23.11
C ILE A 416 -25.79 2.82 -23.93
N PHE A 417 -25.14 3.89 -24.39
CA PHE A 417 -23.80 3.84 -24.96
C PHE A 417 -22.81 4.39 -23.94
N ILE A 418 -21.70 3.68 -23.74
CA ILE A 418 -20.61 4.04 -22.83
C ILE A 418 -19.30 3.95 -23.60
N GLN A 419 -18.48 4.99 -23.53
CA GLN A 419 -17.07 4.92 -23.87
C GLN A 419 -16.24 5.40 -22.69
N THR A 420 -15.37 4.54 -22.18
CA THR A 420 -14.54 4.80 -21.00
C THR A 420 -13.28 3.95 -21.07
N PRO A 421 -12.09 4.44 -20.65
CA PRO A 421 -10.87 3.64 -20.70
C PRO A 421 -10.96 2.40 -19.79
N ASN A 422 -11.61 2.54 -18.64
CA ASN A 422 -11.69 1.55 -17.58
C ASN A 422 -13.11 1.51 -17.02
N MET A 423 -13.66 0.31 -16.88
CA MET A 423 -15.00 0.09 -16.32
C MET A 423 -14.94 -1.07 -15.32
N ASN A 424 -14.88 -0.76 -14.03
CA ASN A 424 -14.84 -1.77 -12.97
C ASN A 424 -15.40 -1.30 -11.63
N ALA A 425 -16.09 -0.16 -11.54
CA ALA A 425 -16.72 0.22 -10.28
C ALA A 425 -17.84 -0.77 -9.91
N GLU A 426 -17.75 -1.43 -8.75
CA GLU A 426 -18.75 -2.43 -8.34
C GLU A 426 -20.22 -1.97 -8.41
N PRO A 427 -20.59 -0.74 -7.99
CA PRO A 427 -22.00 -0.32 -7.93
C PRO A 427 -22.68 -0.20 -9.29
N ILE A 428 -21.92 -0.07 -10.38
CA ILE A 428 -22.50 0.09 -11.72
C ILE A 428 -22.83 -1.25 -12.39
N LEU A 429 -22.23 -2.35 -11.95
CA LEU A 429 -22.31 -3.62 -12.67
C LEU A 429 -23.73 -4.20 -12.64
N GLU A 430 -24.32 -4.29 -11.44
CA GLU A 430 -25.70 -4.75 -11.30
C GLU A 430 -26.68 -3.77 -11.96
N ALA A 431 -26.41 -2.47 -11.89
CA ALA A 431 -27.25 -1.46 -12.54
C ALA A 431 -27.27 -1.60 -14.08
N LEU A 432 -26.15 -2.00 -14.68
CA LEU A 432 -26.05 -2.31 -16.12
C LEU A 432 -26.78 -3.61 -16.45
N LEU A 433 -26.59 -4.67 -15.66
CA LEU A 433 -27.30 -5.95 -15.83
C LEU A 433 -28.81 -5.76 -15.72
N ASP A 434 -29.26 -4.95 -14.76
CA ASP A 434 -30.67 -4.60 -14.61
C ASP A 434 -31.21 -3.83 -15.83
N ALA A 435 -30.41 -2.96 -16.45
CA ALA A 435 -30.83 -2.29 -17.69
C ALA A 435 -31.02 -3.30 -18.83
N VAL A 436 -30.05 -4.22 -18.99
CA VAL A 436 -30.12 -5.30 -19.98
C VAL A 436 -31.36 -6.17 -19.78
N ARG A 437 -31.61 -6.62 -18.55
CA ARG A 437 -32.79 -7.45 -18.18
C ARG A 437 -34.12 -6.73 -18.41
N ARG A 438 -34.15 -5.40 -18.31
CA ARG A 438 -35.32 -4.57 -18.65
C ARG A 438 -35.54 -4.36 -20.14
N GLY A 439 -34.64 -4.88 -20.99
CA GLY A 439 -34.74 -4.78 -22.45
C GLY A 439 -33.92 -3.64 -23.08
N VAL A 440 -33.08 -2.95 -22.31
CA VAL A 440 -32.21 -1.86 -22.79
C VAL A 440 -30.97 -2.45 -23.47
N THR A 441 -30.59 -1.92 -24.64
CA THR A 441 -29.31 -2.27 -25.27
C THR A 441 -28.18 -1.48 -24.63
N VAL A 442 -27.19 -2.17 -24.07
CA VAL A 442 -26.02 -1.58 -23.42
C VAL A 442 -24.79 -1.83 -24.28
N THR A 443 -24.21 -0.77 -24.84
CA THR A 443 -22.99 -0.82 -25.65
C THR A 443 -21.84 -0.16 -24.90
N CYS A 444 -20.73 -0.88 -24.68
CA CYS A 444 -19.55 -0.38 -23.99
C CYS A 444 -18.30 -0.45 -24.89
N TYR A 445 -17.64 0.68 -25.12
CA TYR A 445 -16.33 0.77 -25.76
C TYR A 445 -15.27 1.00 -24.68
N LEU A 446 -14.43 -0.01 -24.48
CA LEU A 446 -13.40 -0.09 -23.43
C LEU A 446 -12.01 -0.12 -24.05
N CYS A 447 -10.98 0.29 -23.30
CA CYS A 447 -9.61 0.18 -23.79
C CYS A 447 -8.96 -1.12 -23.31
N LEU A 448 -8.22 -1.81 -24.19
CA LEU A 448 -7.51 -3.03 -23.82
C LEU A 448 -6.24 -2.68 -23.03
N GLY A 449 -6.21 -3.10 -21.77
CA GLY A 449 -5.00 -3.03 -20.96
C GLY A 449 -4.65 -1.67 -20.38
N TYR A 450 -5.61 -0.73 -20.30
CA TYR A 450 -5.31 0.68 -20.06
C TYR A 450 -4.69 0.95 -18.68
N ASN A 451 -5.22 0.32 -17.62
CA ASN A 451 -4.69 0.47 -16.25
C ASN A 451 -4.70 -0.87 -15.51
N ASP A 452 -4.43 -1.99 -16.21
CA ASP A 452 -4.58 -3.34 -15.66
C ASP A 452 -3.84 -3.52 -14.33
N ALA A 453 -2.60 -3.05 -14.25
CA ALA A 453 -1.81 -3.14 -13.02
C ALA A 453 -2.48 -2.43 -11.84
N GLY A 454 -3.05 -1.24 -12.07
CA GLY A 454 -3.81 -0.51 -11.05
C GLY A 454 -5.15 -1.18 -10.73
N GLN A 455 -5.85 -1.70 -11.74
CA GLN A 455 -7.14 -2.39 -11.61
C GLN A 455 -7.05 -3.75 -10.90
N LEU A 456 -5.86 -4.37 -10.90
CA LEU A 456 -5.57 -5.60 -10.18
C LEU A 456 -5.11 -5.35 -8.74
N LEU A 457 -4.93 -4.09 -8.30
CA LEU A 457 -4.67 -3.81 -6.89
C LEU A 457 -5.87 -4.20 -6.01
N PRO A 458 -5.65 -4.51 -4.72
CA PRO A 458 -6.74 -4.78 -3.79
C PRO A 458 -7.80 -3.69 -3.82
N PHE A 459 -9.07 -4.11 -3.74
CA PHE A 459 -10.25 -3.25 -3.84
C PHE A 459 -10.50 -2.61 -5.23
N GLN A 460 -9.69 -2.84 -6.26
CA GLN A 460 -9.90 -2.22 -7.59
C GLN A 460 -10.75 -3.04 -8.57
N ASN A 461 -11.33 -4.18 -8.14
CA ASN A 461 -12.36 -4.96 -8.84
C ASN A 461 -12.00 -5.60 -10.20
N GLY A 462 -10.73 -5.56 -10.62
CA GLY A 462 -10.23 -6.29 -11.80
C GLY A 462 -10.27 -5.51 -13.12
N THR A 463 -9.70 -6.09 -14.17
CA THR A 463 -9.51 -5.48 -15.50
C THR A 463 -10.79 -5.46 -16.33
N ASN A 464 -10.81 -4.72 -17.45
CA ASN A 464 -11.96 -4.68 -18.35
C ASN A 464 -12.35 -6.07 -18.89
N GLU A 465 -11.38 -6.95 -19.17
CA GLU A 465 -11.62 -8.33 -19.63
C GLU A 465 -12.35 -9.15 -18.55
N MET A 466 -11.93 -9.03 -17.28
CA MET A 466 -12.59 -9.69 -16.15
C MET A 466 -14.02 -9.19 -15.92
N ILE A 467 -14.24 -7.87 -16.08
CA ILE A 467 -15.56 -7.27 -15.92
C ILE A 467 -16.49 -7.68 -17.06
N ALA A 468 -16.01 -7.69 -18.31
CA ALA A 468 -16.77 -8.17 -19.45
C ALA A 468 -17.20 -9.62 -19.25
N ASN A 469 -16.28 -10.50 -18.80
CA ASN A 469 -16.58 -11.88 -18.46
C ASN A 469 -17.69 -11.98 -17.40
N ARG A 470 -17.56 -11.24 -16.30
CA ARG A 470 -18.53 -11.27 -15.20
C ARG A 470 -19.91 -10.81 -15.66
N LEU A 471 -19.99 -9.75 -16.47
CA LEU A 471 -21.26 -9.25 -17.00
C LEU A 471 -21.94 -10.29 -17.90
N TYR A 472 -21.24 -10.85 -18.88
CA TYR A 472 -21.84 -11.87 -19.77
C TYR A 472 -22.25 -13.15 -19.02
N ARG A 473 -21.45 -13.61 -18.05
CA ARG A 473 -21.76 -14.79 -17.22
C ARG A 473 -22.96 -14.60 -16.29
N SER A 474 -23.30 -13.35 -15.98
CA SER A 474 -24.45 -13.01 -15.13
C SER A 474 -25.78 -12.91 -15.90
N LEU A 475 -25.75 -13.11 -17.22
CA LEU A 475 -26.92 -13.14 -18.11
C LEU A 475 -27.26 -14.59 -18.50
N HIS A 476 -28.54 -14.94 -18.40
CA HIS A 476 -29.00 -16.32 -18.46
C HIS A 476 -29.66 -16.68 -19.80
N THR A 477 -30.07 -15.68 -20.58
CA THR A 477 -30.70 -15.89 -21.90
C THR A 477 -29.87 -15.30 -23.04
N ASP A 478 -29.97 -15.87 -24.23
CA ASP A 478 -29.32 -15.34 -25.43
C ASP A 478 -29.85 -13.94 -25.79
N GLU A 479 -31.13 -13.69 -25.50
CA GLU A 479 -31.76 -12.39 -25.71
C GLU A 479 -31.14 -11.30 -24.83
N GLU A 480 -30.93 -11.59 -23.53
CA GLU A 480 -30.18 -10.71 -22.63
C GLU A 480 -28.74 -10.50 -23.11
N ARG A 481 -28.03 -11.58 -23.46
CA ARG A 481 -26.64 -11.49 -23.96
C ARG A 481 -26.54 -10.65 -25.23
N SER A 482 -27.51 -10.72 -26.14
CA SER A 482 -27.53 -9.93 -27.38
C SER A 482 -27.69 -8.41 -27.16
N ARG A 483 -28.21 -8.02 -25.99
CA ARG A 483 -28.39 -6.63 -25.58
C ARG A 483 -27.17 -6.04 -24.91
N LEU A 484 -26.27 -6.86 -24.36
CA LEU A 484 -24.97 -6.42 -23.87
C LEU A 484 -23.94 -6.52 -24.99
N ARG A 485 -23.33 -5.39 -25.36
CA ARG A 485 -22.37 -5.32 -26.47
C ARG A 485 -21.09 -4.63 -26.02
N ILE A 486 -20.09 -5.42 -25.68
CA ILE A 486 -18.79 -4.91 -25.21
C ILE A 486 -17.77 -4.96 -26.35
N TYR A 487 -17.00 -3.89 -26.50
CA TYR A 487 -15.97 -3.75 -27.53
C TYR A 487 -14.67 -3.23 -26.92
N ASN A 488 -13.54 -3.74 -27.38
CA ASN A 488 -12.22 -3.16 -27.17
C ASN A 488 -11.92 -2.10 -28.24
N TYR A 489 -11.34 -0.97 -27.84
CA TYR A 489 -11.00 0.14 -28.71
C TYR A 489 -10.08 -0.28 -29.87
N VAL A 490 -10.46 0.12 -31.08
CA VAL A 490 -9.68 -0.08 -32.30
C VAL A 490 -9.51 1.28 -32.99
N GLY A 491 -8.26 1.70 -33.17
CA GLY A 491 -7.94 2.96 -33.86
C GLY A 491 -8.48 2.99 -35.29
N LYS A 492 -8.71 4.19 -35.84
CA LYS A 492 -9.29 4.37 -37.18
C LYS A 492 -8.44 3.79 -38.31
N ASP A 493 -7.14 3.63 -38.06
CA ASP A 493 -6.17 3.03 -38.97
C ASP A 493 -5.91 1.53 -38.70
N GLN A 494 -6.59 0.93 -37.72
CA GLN A 494 -6.37 -0.45 -37.29
C GLN A 494 -7.59 -1.35 -37.54
N THR A 495 -7.33 -2.66 -37.64
CA THR A 495 -8.32 -3.74 -37.76
C THR A 495 -8.40 -4.62 -36.51
N LYS A 496 -7.61 -4.32 -35.48
CA LYS A 496 -7.59 -5.06 -34.21
C LYS A 496 -7.21 -4.15 -33.05
N PRO A 497 -7.66 -4.47 -31.82
CA PRO A 497 -7.27 -3.72 -30.64
C PRO A 497 -5.77 -3.91 -30.35
N ILE A 498 -5.11 -2.84 -29.93
CA ILE A 498 -3.72 -2.87 -29.49
C ILE A 498 -3.69 -2.64 -27.99
N HIS A 499 -3.04 -3.54 -27.25
CA HIS A 499 -2.91 -3.38 -25.81
C HIS A 499 -2.10 -2.12 -25.46
N ASN A 500 -2.60 -1.31 -24.51
CA ASN A 500 -2.02 -0.03 -24.08
C ASN A 500 -0.55 -0.11 -23.62
N LYS A 501 -0.03 -1.29 -23.24
CA LYS A 501 1.38 -1.45 -22.85
C LYS A 501 2.35 -1.12 -23.99
N TYR A 502 1.88 -1.17 -25.23
CA TYR A 502 2.67 -0.81 -26.41
C TYR A 502 2.64 0.69 -26.73
N LYS A 503 1.75 1.47 -26.11
CA LYS A 503 1.64 2.92 -26.29
C LYS A 503 1.53 3.34 -27.77
N LYS A 504 0.58 2.71 -28.48
CA LYS A 504 0.38 2.90 -29.92
C LYS A 504 -1.00 3.40 -30.32
N ARG A 505 -2.06 2.91 -29.70
CA ARG A 505 -3.45 3.29 -29.98
C ARG A 505 -4.25 2.97 -28.72
N SER A 506 -4.53 3.99 -27.93
CA SER A 506 -5.38 3.88 -26.75
C SER A 506 -6.55 4.85 -26.85
N CYS A 507 -7.53 4.72 -25.97
CA CYS A 507 -8.63 5.66 -25.87
C CYS A 507 -8.88 6.03 -24.43
N HIS A 508 -9.15 7.30 -24.18
CA HIS A 508 -9.34 7.84 -22.85
C HIS A 508 -10.54 8.79 -22.75
N ILE A 509 -11.46 8.72 -23.72
CA ILE A 509 -12.78 9.37 -23.69
C ILE A 509 -13.59 8.88 -22.48
N LYS A 510 -14.37 9.78 -21.83
CA LYS A 510 -15.41 9.41 -20.86
C LYS A 510 -16.75 10.01 -21.30
N LEU A 511 -17.59 9.16 -21.87
CA LEU A 511 -18.87 9.54 -22.46
C LEU A 511 -19.92 8.47 -22.16
N MET A 512 -21.11 8.91 -21.77
CA MET A 512 -22.31 8.08 -21.66
C MET A 512 -23.45 8.75 -22.41
N ILE A 513 -24.17 8.02 -23.26
CA ILE A 513 -25.36 8.51 -23.99
C ILE A 513 -26.53 7.58 -23.71
N ILE A 514 -27.65 8.15 -23.32
CA ILE A 514 -28.85 7.44 -22.88
C ILE A 514 -30.02 7.80 -23.79
N ASP A 515 -30.60 6.77 -24.41
CA ASP A 515 -31.74 6.85 -25.32
C ASP A 515 -31.54 7.89 -26.44
N GLU A 516 -30.28 8.11 -26.87
CA GLU A 516 -29.87 9.15 -27.82
C GLU A 516 -30.42 10.56 -27.49
N ARG A 517 -30.71 10.81 -26.22
CA ARG A 517 -31.43 12.00 -25.76
C ARG A 517 -30.65 12.78 -24.71
N VAL A 518 -30.12 12.07 -23.71
CA VAL A 518 -29.33 12.64 -22.62
C VAL A 518 -27.93 12.09 -22.71
N ALA A 519 -26.92 12.94 -22.53
CA ALA A 519 -25.53 12.49 -22.44
C ALA A 519 -24.89 12.97 -21.15
N ILE A 520 -23.91 12.22 -20.67
CA ILE A 520 -23.00 12.61 -19.59
C ILE A 520 -21.58 12.54 -20.15
N GLN A 521 -20.91 13.68 -20.22
CA GLN A 521 -19.52 13.79 -20.68
C GLN A 521 -18.68 14.47 -19.60
N GLY A 522 -17.45 14.02 -19.41
CA GLY A 522 -16.60 14.62 -18.39
C GLY A 522 -15.29 13.88 -18.13
N ASN A 523 -14.88 13.89 -16.86
CA ASN A 523 -13.59 13.39 -16.40
C ASN A 523 -13.66 12.01 -15.74
N GLY A 524 -14.84 11.66 -15.20
CA GLY A 524 -15.01 10.45 -14.40
C GLY A 524 -14.99 9.19 -15.25
N ASN A 525 -14.00 8.32 -15.00
CA ASN A 525 -14.06 6.95 -15.48
C ASN A 525 -15.19 6.18 -14.77
N LEU A 526 -15.58 5.05 -15.33
CA LEU A 526 -16.46 4.10 -14.66
C LEU A 526 -15.65 3.06 -13.85
N ASP A 527 -14.47 3.44 -13.38
CA ASP A 527 -13.58 2.61 -12.58
C ASP A 527 -13.66 2.95 -11.09
N THR A 528 -13.11 2.05 -10.27
CA THR A 528 -13.11 2.17 -8.80
C THR A 528 -12.50 3.49 -8.34
N GLN A 529 -11.38 3.92 -8.93
CA GLN A 529 -10.72 5.17 -8.53
C GLN A 529 -11.62 6.41 -8.74
N SER A 530 -12.19 6.58 -9.94
CA SER A 530 -13.11 7.68 -10.23
C SER A 530 -14.44 7.56 -9.47
N PHE A 531 -14.88 6.34 -9.18
CA PHE A 531 -16.15 6.08 -8.48
C PHE A 531 -16.07 6.16 -6.95
N TYR A 532 -14.87 6.22 -6.34
CA TYR A 532 -14.75 6.35 -4.89
C TYR A 532 -13.88 7.54 -4.43
N HIS A 533 -12.88 7.96 -5.21
CA HIS A 533 -11.77 8.77 -4.68
C HIS A 533 -11.52 10.08 -5.41
N SER A 534 -11.76 10.14 -6.70
CA SER A 534 -11.31 11.28 -7.51
C SER A 534 -12.21 12.53 -7.44
N GLN A 535 -11.54 13.68 -7.43
CA GLN A 535 -11.90 14.95 -8.06
C GLN A 535 -12.51 14.88 -9.45
N GLU A 536 -13.83 14.87 -9.67
CA GLU A 536 -14.35 14.76 -11.06
C GLU A 536 -15.31 15.87 -11.42
N VAL A 537 -15.24 16.34 -12.67
CA VAL A 537 -16.20 17.29 -13.27
C VAL A 537 -16.91 16.63 -14.43
N ASN A 538 -18.25 16.63 -14.43
CA ASN A 538 -19.06 16.03 -15.48
C ASN A 538 -20.28 16.89 -15.80
N LEU A 539 -20.64 16.93 -17.08
CA LEU A 539 -21.77 17.67 -17.62
C LEU A 539 -22.83 16.69 -18.13
N VAL A 540 -24.02 16.75 -17.56
CA VAL A 540 -25.23 16.15 -18.13
C VAL A 540 -25.85 17.13 -19.11
N LEU A 541 -26.24 16.69 -20.29
CA LEU A 541 -26.96 17.50 -21.28
C LEU A 541 -28.20 16.80 -21.82
N ASP A 542 -29.19 17.57 -22.24
CA ASP A 542 -30.43 17.08 -22.85
C ASP A 542 -30.61 17.61 -24.27
N SER A 543 -30.03 16.89 -25.24
CA SER A 543 -30.09 17.27 -26.65
C SER A 543 -29.92 16.06 -27.58
N PRO A 544 -30.99 15.62 -28.28
CA PRO A 544 -30.88 14.59 -29.30
C PRO A 544 -29.98 14.96 -30.48
N LEU A 545 -29.83 16.25 -30.76
CA LEU A 545 -28.94 16.72 -31.82
C LEU A 545 -27.50 16.38 -31.45
N VAL A 546 -27.07 16.82 -30.26
CA VAL A 546 -25.70 16.62 -29.78
C VAL A 546 -25.40 15.13 -29.56
N CYS A 547 -26.34 14.39 -28.96
CA CYS A 547 -26.16 12.95 -28.73
C CYS A 547 -25.91 12.17 -30.03
N ARG A 548 -26.68 12.45 -31.09
CA ARG A 548 -26.49 11.79 -32.40
C ARG A 548 -25.18 12.19 -33.06
N VAL A 549 -24.86 13.48 -33.06
CA VAL A 549 -23.59 13.98 -33.59
C VAL A 549 -22.39 13.35 -32.88
N TRP A 550 -22.46 13.21 -31.55
CA TRP A 550 -21.40 12.55 -30.78
C TRP A 550 -21.26 11.06 -31.10
N LEU A 551 -22.37 10.31 -31.20
CA LEU A 551 -22.32 8.91 -31.63
C LEU A 551 -21.73 8.75 -33.04
N GLU A 552 -22.11 9.62 -33.97
CA GLU A 552 -21.58 9.62 -35.33
C GLU A 552 -20.08 9.94 -35.34
N GLN A 553 -19.66 11.03 -34.70
CA GLN A 553 -18.26 11.47 -34.67
C GLN A 553 -17.36 10.44 -33.99
N VAL A 554 -17.81 9.87 -32.86
CA VAL A 554 -17.08 8.82 -32.15
C VAL A 554 -16.82 7.62 -33.07
N ASN A 555 -17.83 7.16 -33.83
CA ASN A 555 -17.66 6.05 -34.76
C ASN A 555 -16.93 6.45 -36.06
N GLN A 556 -16.94 7.72 -36.47
CA GLN A 556 -16.16 8.20 -37.61
C GLN A 556 -14.65 8.19 -37.32
N ASN A 557 -14.26 8.40 -36.06
CA ASN A 557 -12.86 8.61 -35.68
C ASN A 557 -12.18 7.37 -35.07
N GLN A 558 -12.83 6.21 -35.13
CA GLN A 558 -12.27 4.92 -34.68
C GLN A 558 -12.95 3.75 -35.41
N ASN A 559 -12.35 2.55 -35.40
CA ASN A 559 -12.95 1.34 -35.99
C ASN A 559 -13.52 0.37 -34.94
N THR A 560 -13.67 0.81 -33.69
CA THR A 560 -14.14 -0.02 -32.56
C THR A 560 -15.44 -0.77 -32.87
N ALA A 561 -16.42 -0.13 -33.52
CA ALA A 561 -17.69 -0.77 -33.88
C ALA A 561 -17.52 -1.93 -34.89
N LEU A 562 -16.55 -1.82 -35.78
CA LEU A 562 -16.30 -2.77 -36.87
C LEU A 562 -15.49 -3.98 -36.39
N TYR A 563 -14.45 -3.72 -35.60
CA TYR A 563 -13.45 -4.75 -35.28
C TYR A 563 -13.28 -5.01 -33.78
N GLY A 564 -13.91 -4.24 -32.91
CA GLY A 564 -13.64 -4.27 -31.47
C GLY A 564 -14.42 -5.31 -30.66
N ALA A 565 -15.40 -6.00 -31.25
CA ALA A 565 -16.35 -6.83 -30.50
C ALA A 565 -15.65 -7.94 -29.69
N VAL A 566 -15.95 -8.05 -28.40
CA VAL A 566 -15.46 -9.15 -27.56
C VAL A 566 -16.41 -10.36 -27.63
N SER A 567 -15.90 -11.54 -27.36
CA SER A 567 -16.70 -12.77 -27.26
C SER A 567 -17.69 -12.68 -26.11
N ALA A 568 -18.94 -13.05 -26.36
CA ALA A 568 -19.96 -13.17 -25.30
C ALA A 568 -19.76 -14.43 -24.44
N GLU A 569 -18.86 -15.34 -24.82
CA GLU A 569 -18.59 -16.58 -24.07
C GLU A 569 -17.64 -16.33 -22.89
N ASP A 570 -16.59 -15.51 -23.11
CA ASP A 570 -15.58 -15.23 -22.11
C ASP A 570 -15.31 -13.74 -21.88
N GLY A 571 -15.88 -12.83 -22.65
CA GLY A 571 -15.66 -11.38 -22.50
C GLY A 571 -14.32 -10.88 -23.03
N CYS A 572 -13.54 -11.72 -23.71
CA CYS A 572 -12.24 -11.37 -24.30
C CYS A 572 -12.36 -11.13 -25.81
N TRP A 573 -11.45 -10.32 -26.37
CA TRP A 573 -11.37 -10.17 -27.83
C TRP A 573 -10.52 -11.29 -28.42
N HIS A 574 -10.99 -11.87 -29.52
CA HIS A 574 -10.27 -12.91 -30.27
C HIS A 574 -10.18 -12.52 -31.73
N ASP A 575 -9.01 -12.76 -32.33
CA ASP A 575 -8.81 -12.53 -33.76
C ASP A 575 -9.80 -13.39 -34.56
N PRO A 576 -10.62 -12.81 -35.44
CA PRO A 576 -11.63 -13.57 -36.19
C PRO A 576 -11.03 -14.64 -37.12
N VAL A 577 -9.75 -14.52 -37.48
CA VAL A 577 -9.06 -15.45 -38.39
C VAL A 577 -8.28 -16.49 -37.61
N THR A 578 -7.52 -16.09 -36.58
CA THR A 578 -6.64 -17.02 -35.83
C THR A 578 -7.24 -17.57 -34.55
N GLY A 579 -8.26 -16.91 -33.98
CA GLY A 579 -8.83 -17.20 -32.66
C GLY A 579 -7.96 -16.75 -31.49
N GLU A 580 -6.77 -16.20 -31.73
CA GLU A 580 -5.84 -15.77 -30.69
C GLU A 580 -6.25 -14.43 -30.08
N MET A 581 -5.97 -14.25 -28.78
CA MET A 581 -6.11 -12.94 -28.14
C MET A 581 -4.97 -11.99 -28.58
N PRO A 582 -5.17 -10.66 -28.55
CA PRO A 582 -4.14 -9.70 -28.89
C PRO A 582 -2.93 -9.89 -28.00
N LYS A 583 -1.73 -9.69 -28.59
CA LYS A 583 -0.48 -9.85 -27.85
C LYS A 583 -0.52 -9.04 -26.57
N GLY A 584 -0.29 -9.70 -25.45
CA GLY A 584 -0.22 -9.05 -24.15
C GLY A 584 -1.50 -8.97 -23.35
N SER A 585 -2.65 -9.37 -23.91
CA SER A 585 -3.88 -9.60 -23.13
C SER A 585 -3.61 -10.52 -21.95
N ILE A 586 -4.27 -10.22 -20.84
CA ILE A 586 -4.20 -11.01 -19.61
C ILE A 586 -5.32 -12.06 -19.62
N GLY A 587 -6.45 -11.74 -20.26
CA GLY A 587 -7.63 -12.58 -20.28
C GLY A 587 -8.37 -12.55 -18.94
N VAL A 588 -9.23 -13.54 -18.72
CA VAL A 588 -10.09 -13.62 -17.53
C VAL A 588 -9.41 -14.22 -16.31
N ASP A 589 -8.32 -14.97 -16.50
CA ASP A 589 -7.49 -15.49 -15.42
C ASP A 589 -6.13 -14.79 -15.45
N PRO A 590 -5.87 -13.83 -14.54
CA PRO A 590 -4.59 -13.13 -14.50
C PRO A 590 -3.42 -14.04 -14.05
N GLY A 591 -3.63 -15.34 -13.84
CA GLY A 591 -2.61 -16.29 -13.44
C GLY A 591 -2.05 -15.93 -12.07
N ARG A 592 -0.71 -15.92 -11.94
CA ARG A 592 0.01 -15.50 -10.71
C ARG A 592 -0.21 -14.01 -10.34
N PHE A 593 -1.00 -13.25 -11.10
CA PHE A 593 -1.51 -11.91 -10.76
C PHE A 593 -2.93 -11.91 -10.17
N LYS A 594 -3.40 -13.05 -9.62
CA LYS A 594 -4.64 -13.14 -8.82
C LYS A 594 -4.53 -12.33 -7.52
N HIS A 595 -5.19 -11.17 -7.50
CA HIS A 595 -5.68 -10.58 -6.26
C HIS A 595 -7.18 -10.83 -6.15
N ASN A 596 -7.57 -11.47 -5.04
CA ASN A 596 -8.90 -12.00 -4.82
C ASN A 596 -9.95 -10.90 -4.57
N ASP A 597 -11.12 -11.15 -5.15
CA ASP A 597 -12.42 -10.50 -4.95
C ASP A 597 -12.82 -10.43 -3.45
N PRO A 598 -13.15 -9.24 -2.89
CA PRO A 598 -13.60 -9.09 -1.50
C PRO A 598 -15.03 -9.59 -1.25
N SER A 599 -15.83 -9.87 -2.29
CA SER A 599 -17.22 -10.29 -2.14
C SER A 599 -17.39 -11.79 -1.86
N ASN A 600 -16.30 -12.57 -2.00
CA ASN A 600 -16.25 -13.97 -1.59
C ASN A 600 -15.37 -14.14 -0.35
N SER A 601 -15.79 -13.52 0.77
CA SER A 601 -15.08 -13.51 2.05
C SER A 601 -14.95 -14.86 2.75
N MET A 602 -15.16 -15.97 2.04
CA MET A 602 -14.92 -17.33 2.54
C MET A 602 -13.83 -18.12 1.80
N SER A 603 -13.14 -17.60 0.78
CA SER A 603 -12.23 -18.44 -0.04
C SER A 603 -10.77 -18.00 -0.19
N THR A 604 -10.34 -16.81 0.24
CA THR A 604 -8.89 -16.50 0.25
C THR A 604 -8.26 -17.25 1.43
N PRO A 605 -7.32 -18.20 1.25
CA PRO A 605 -6.65 -18.84 2.38
C PRO A 605 -5.64 -17.89 3.05
N TYR A 606 -5.26 -18.16 4.30
CA TYR A 606 -4.11 -17.46 4.90
C TYR A 606 -2.82 -17.80 4.16
N ASP A 607 -1.82 -16.93 4.25
CA ASP A 607 -0.46 -17.20 3.75
C ASP A 607 0.04 -18.55 4.24
N LYS A 608 0.62 -19.35 3.33
CA LYS A 608 1.02 -20.72 3.61
C LYS A 608 1.87 -20.89 4.89
N PRO A 609 2.88 -20.04 5.19
CA PRO A 609 3.62 -20.16 6.46
C PRO A 609 2.74 -20.01 7.72
N ILE A 610 1.70 -19.17 7.68
CA ILE A 610 0.75 -19.00 8.80
C ILE A 610 -0.11 -20.26 8.94
N VAL A 611 -0.59 -20.81 7.82
CA VAL A 611 -1.36 -22.06 7.80
C VAL A 611 -0.50 -23.22 8.32
N ASP A 612 0.72 -23.39 7.81
CA ASP A 612 1.61 -24.49 8.17
C ASP A 612 1.98 -24.46 9.66
N ILE A 613 2.25 -23.27 10.22
CA ILE A 613 2.49 -23.10 11.66
C ILE A 613 1.23 -23.48 12.46
N THR A 614 0.06 -23.01 12.04
CA THR A 614 -1.21 -23.31 12.73
C THR A 614 -1.50 -24.81 12.70
N GLN A 615 -1.35 -25.45 11.54
CA GLN A 615 -1.55 -26.89 11.39
C GLN A 615 -0.58 -27.68 12.27
N TYR A 616 0.69 -27.27 12.33
CA TYR A 616 1.67 -27.89 13.21
C TYR A 616 1.28 -27.73 14.69
N VAL A 617 0.87 -26.54 15.12
CA VAL A 617 0.50 -26.30 16.53
C VAL A 617 -0.69 -27.15 16.95
N PHE A 618 -1.75 -27.23 16.12
CA PHE A 618 -2.98 -27.93 16.47
C PHE A 618 -2.92 -29.45 16.27
N HIS A 619 -2.26 -29.91 15.20
CA HIS A 619 -2.45 -31.30 14.74
C HIS A 619 -1.20 -32.16 14.83
N TYR A 620 0.00 -31.59 14.98
CA TYR A 620 1.20 -32.39 15.15
C TYR A 620 1.22 -33.02 16.55
N HIS A 621 1.13 -34.35 16.59
CA HIS A 621 1.27 -35.14 17.81
C HIS A 621 2.75 -35.44 18.09
N ILE A 622 3.23 -35.12 19.29
CA ILE A 622 4.61 -35.39 19.70
C ILE A 622 4.64 -36.78 20.35
N ASP A 623 5.26 -37.73 19.66
CA ASP A 623 5.49 -39.10 20.16
C ASP A 623 6.99 -39.43 20.09
N ASP A 624 7.81 -38.67 20.85
CA ASP A 624 9.26 -38.80 20.86
C ASP A 624 9.83 -38.56 22.27
N GLU A 625 10.26 -39.65 22.92
CA GLU A 625 10.85 -39.63 24.27
C GLU A 625 12.13 -38.79 24.37
N LYS A 626 12.92 -38.69 23.29
CA LYS A 626 14.11 -37.84 23.28
C LYS A 626 13.71 -36.38 23.27
N ALA A 627 12.66 -36.01 22.52
CA ALA A 627 12.14 -34.65 22.53
C ALA A 627 11.61 -34.26 23.92
N TRP A 628 10.91 -35.16 24.61
CA TRP A 628 10.43 -34.93 25.98
C TRP A 628 11.56 -34.76 26.99
N SER A 629 12.60 -35.58 26.89
CA SER A 629 13.80 -35.49 27.72
C SER A 629 14.54 -34.17 27.46
N ALA A 630 14.73 -33.80 26.18
CA ALA A 630 15.39 -32.56 25.79
C ALA A 630 14.60 -31.32 26.25
N ALA A 631 13.27 -31.36 26.21
CA ALA A 631 12.42 -30.27 26.69
C ALA A 631 12.56 -30.02 28.19
N ARG A 632 12.70 -31.07 29.01
CA ARG A 632 12.97 -30.92 30.46
C ARG A 632 14.34 -30.28 30.70
N VAL A 633 15.35 -30.73 29.98
CA VAL A 633 16.70 -30.15 30.04
C VAL A 633 16.66 -28.67 29.69
N ALA A 634 15.95 -28.30 28.62
CA ALA A 634 15.78 -26.91 28.22
C ALA A 634 15.01 -26.06 29.24
N LEU A 635 13.95 -26.62 29.84
CA LEU A 635 13.19 -25.95 30.90
C LEU A 635 14.06 -25.67 32.14
N LEU A 636 14.86 -26.65 32.57
CA LEU A 636 15.80 -26.49 33.68
C LEU A 636 16.87 -25.44 33.34
N ASP A 637 17.48 -25.52 32.16
CA ASP A 637 18.50 -24.54 31.73
C ASP A 637 17.96 -23.10 31.78
N ALA A 638 16.83 -22.85 31.12
CA ALA A 638 16.22 -21.53 31.03
C ALA A 638 15.81 -20.99 32.41
N THR A 639 15.21 -21.83 33.26
CA THR A 639 14.80 -21.43 34.62
C THR A 639 16.00 -21.16 35.52
N GLY A 640 17.06 -21.98 35.41
CA GLY A 640 18.32 -21.74 36.10
C GLY A 640 18.97 -20.42 35.68
N CYS A 641 18.97 -20.10 34.39
CA CYS A 641 19.43 -18.80 33.87
C CYS A 641 18.59 -17.64 34.43
N ALA A 642 17.27 -17.79 34.52
CA ALA A 642 16.40 -16.77 35.09
C ALA A 642 16.76 -16.46 36.56
N ILE A 643 16.98 -17.49 37.39
CA ILE A 643 17.39 -17.33 38.80
C ILE A 643 18.81 -16.73 38.91
N GLU A 644 19.74 -17.11 38.04
CA GLU A 644 21.07 -16.51 38.01
C GLU A 644 21.01 -15.01 37.69
N THR A 645 20.28 -14.63 36.64
CA THR A 645 20.07 -13.22 36.27
C THR A 645 19.44 -12.45 37.43
N LEU A 646 18.34 -12.97 37.98
CA LEU A 646 17.62 -12.35 39.09
C LEU A 646 18.52 -12.13 40.30
N SER A 647 19.41 -13.08 40.60
CA SER A 647 20.28 -13.02 41.78
C SER A 647 21.50 -12.12 41.60
N THR A 648 21.97 -11.94 40.37
CA THR A 648 23.32 -11.39 40.13
C THR A 648 23.34 -10.05 39.38
N ILE A 649 22.21 -9.61 38.82
CA ILE A 649 22.14 -8.44 37.93
C ILE A 649 21.11 -7.41 38.41
N GLU A 650 21.59 -6.42 39.17
CA GLU A 650 20.76 -5.33 39.71
C GLU A 650 20.10 -4.48 38.61
N GLU A 651 20.79 -4.24 37.48
CA GLU A 651 20.22 -3.49 36.34
C GLU A 651 19.00 -4.17 35.74
N CYS A 652 18.99 -5.51 35.71
CA CYS A 652 17.86 -6.29 35.24
C CYS A 652 16.71 -6.25 36.25
N GLN A 653 17.00 -6.37 37.55
CA GLN A 653 15.99 -6.31 38.62
C GLN A 653 15.14 -5.03 38.52
N LYS A 654 15.75 -3.89 38.17
CA LYS A 654 15.08 -2.59 38.00
C LYS A 654 14.01 -2.56 36.89
N LEU A 655 13.98 -3.55 36.01
CA LEU A 655 13.00 -3.66 34.92
C LEU A 655 11.77 -4.53 35.31
N LEU A 656 11.87 -5.30 36.40
CA LEU A 656 10.89 -6.29 36.81
C LEU A 656 9.77 -5.67 37.66
N GLY A 657 8.66 -6.39 37.81
CA GLY A 657 7.54 -5.97 38.65
C GLY A 657 6.43 -5.24 37.89
N PRO A 658 5.31 -4.91 38.55
CA PRO A 658 4.20 -4.26 37.87
C PRO A 658 4.59 -2.86 37.39
N VAL A 659 4.01 -2.43 36.25
CA VAL A 659 4.24 -1.09 35.70
C VAL A 659 3.89 0.00 36.72
N VAL A 660 2.84 -0.23 37.51
CA VAL A 660 2.46 0.60 38.65
C VAL A 660 2.75 -0.18 39.93
N PRO A 661 3.71 0.26 40.77
CA PRO A 661 4.01 -0.38 42.05
C PRO A 661 2.76 -0.54 42.92
N GLY A 662 2.60 -1.70 43.57
CA GLY A 662 1.43 -2.03 44.39
C GLY A 662 0.22 -2.57 43.62
N THR A 663 0.32 -2.79 42.31
CA THR A 663 -0.74 -3.45 41.54
C THR A 663 -0.95 -4.89 42.02
N GLU A 664 -2.19 -5.24 42.36
CA GLU A 664 -2.59 -6.60 42.68
C GLU A 664 -3.28 -7.24 41.48
N VAL A 665 -2.80 -8.42 41.06
CA VAL A 665 -3.40 -9.19 39.96
C VAL A 665 -3.97 -10.50 40.51
N PRO A 666 -5.31 -10.65 40.59
CA PRO A 666 -5.93 -11.87 41.07
C PRO A 666 -5.55 -13.06 40.18
N ASN A 667 -4.98 -14.11 40.79
CA ASN A 667 -4.47 -15.29 40.08
C ASN A 667 -3.46 -14.95 38.98
N GLY A 668 -2.66 -13.89 39.19
CA GLY A 668 -1.59 -13.52 38.26
C GLY A 668 -0.50 -14.57 38.16
N PHE A 669 0.31 -14.46 37.11
CA PHE A 669 1.52 -15.26 36.96
C PHE A 669 2.50 -14.96 38.10
N ARG A 670 2.98 -16.01 38.75
CA ARG A 670 4.00 -15.90 39.80
C ARG A 670 5.39 -15.98 39.20
N LEU A 671 6.12 -14.87 39.23
CA LEU A 671 7.46 -14.79 38.65
C LEU A 671 8.47 -15.60 39.52
N PRO A 672 9.10 -16.66 38.97
CA PRO A 672 10.04 -17.52 39.71
C PRO A 672 11.15 -16.74 40.43
N GLY A 673 11.41 -17.10 41.69
CA GLY A 673 12.42 -16.43 42.53
C GLY A 673 11.94 -15.16 43.22
N THR A 674 10.67 -14.76 43.05
CA THR A 674 10.09 -13.54 43.66
C THR A 674 8.74 -13.82 44.32
N ASN A 675 8.13 -12.79 44.93
CA ASN A 675 6.73 -12.78 45.38
C ASN A 675 5.81 -12.00 44.43
N LEU A 676 6.30 -11.63 43.24
CA LEU A 676 5.53 -10.83 42.29
C LEU A 676 4.44 -11.68 41.65
N SER A 677 3.21 -11.17 41.68
CA SER A 677 2.06 -11.69 40.94
C SER A 677 1.71 -10.69 39.84
N LEU A 678 1.93 -11.07 38.58
CA LEU A 678 1.86 -10.19 37.43
C LEU A 678 0.74 -10.61 36.47
N ASP A 679 0.22 -9.67 35.70
CA ASP A 679 -0.62 -10.02 34.55
C ASP A 679 0.22 -10.79 33.51
N PRO A 680 -0.39 -11.63 32.66
CA PRO A 680 0.37 -12.48 31.73
C PRO A 680 1.20 -11.69 30.70
N VAL A 681 0.87 -10.41 30.44
CA VAL A 681 1.65 -9.58 29.50
C VAL A 681 2.93 -9.11 30.18
N LYS A 682 2.86 -8.50 31.37
CA LYS A 682 4.06 -8.11 32.13
C LYS A 682 4.86 -9.32 32.62
N GLY A 683 4.19 -10.39 33.01
CA GLY A 683 4.81 -11.65 33.38
C GLY A 683 5.67 -12.24 32.27
N ALA A 684 5.19 -12.19 31.02
CA ALA A 684 5.96 -12.64 29.86
C ALA A 684 7.20 -11.79 29.59
N PHE A 685 7.11 -10.46 29.78
CA PHE A 685 8.27 -9.57 29.70
C PHE A 685 9.34 -9.93 30.74
N ASP A 686 8.92 -10.11 32.00
CA ASP A 686 9.84 -10.34 33.12
C ASP A 686 10.53 -11.69 33.01
N MET A 687 9.76 -12.75 32.78
CA MET A 687 10.33 -14.10 32.65
C MET A 687 11.25 -14.18 31.43
N GLY A 688 10.84 -13.67 30.27
CA GLY A 688 11.68 -13.67 29.07
C GLY A 688 12.95 -12.84 29.24
N THR A 689 12.87 -11.70 29.93
CA THR A 689 14.05 -10.88 30.25
C THR A 689 15.01 -11.60 31.18
N LEU A 690 14.51 -12.23 32.26
CA LEU A 690 15.34 -12.98 33.20
C LEU A 690 16.09 -14.14 32.52
N ILE A 691 15.42 -14.89 31.64
CA ILE A 691 16.03 -15.99 30.88
C ILE A 691 17.18 -15.46 30.00
N ARG A 692 16.96 -14.34 29.30
CA ARG A 692 17.83 -13.88 28.21
C ARG A 692 18.96 -12.96 28.64
N TYR A 693 18.84 -12.22 29.74
CA TYR A 693 19.68 -11.04 30.02
C TYR A 693 21.18 -11.33 30.00
N LEU A 694 21.61 -12.42 30.63
CA LEU A 694 23.00 -12.84 30.73
C LEU A 694 23.54 -13.53 29.47
N ASP A 695 22.69 -13.80 28.47
CA ASP A 695 23.05 -14.59 27.28
C ASP A 695 23.59 -15.99 27.64
N HIS A 696 23.15 -16.55 28.76
CA HIS A 696 23.60 -17.85 29.28
C HIS A 696 22.61 -18.98 28.95
N ASN A 697 21.48 -18.66 28.32
CA ASN A 697 20.50 -19.64 27.86
C ASN A 697 20.92 -20.31 26.54
N ASP A 698 20.12 -21.30 26.10
CA ASP A 698 20.38 -22.07 24.89
C ASP A 698 20.55 -21.22 23.62
N ALA A 699 21.08 -21.84 22.56
CA ALA A 699 21.24 -21.20 21.26
C ALA A 699 21.06 -22.21 20.11
N LEU A 700 20.58 -21.71 18.98
CA LEU A 700 20.62 -22.44 17.71
C LEU A 700 21.02 -21.48 16.59
N GLY A 701 22.03 -21.87 15.82
CA GLY A 701 22.52 -21.09 14.69
C GLY A 701 22.03 -21.60 13.34
N GLY A 702 21.74 -20.68 12.42
CA GLY A 702 21.35 -20.94 11.03
C GLY A 702 21.77 -19.78 10.14
N ALA A 703 20.98 -19.49 9.11
CA ALA A 703 21.05 -18.22 8.38
C ALA A 703 20.69 -17.03 9.30
N GLU A 704 19.82 -17.27 10.28
CA GLU A 704 19.61 -16.41 11.44
C GLU A 704 20.10 -17.11 12.72
N TRP A 705 20.44 -16.32 13.75
CA TRP A 705 20.81 -16.82 15.07
C TRP A 705 19.73 -16.50 16.09
N GLY A 706 19.47 -17.40 17.02
CA GLY A 706 18.51 -17.13 18.09
C GLY A 706 18.55 -18.11 19.25
N HIS A 707 17.72 -17.80 20.24
CA HIS A 707 17.60 -18.52 21.50
C HIS A 707 16.14 -19.01 21.65
N PRO A 708 15.84 -20.26 21.29
CA PRO A 708 14.47 -20.76 21.36
C PRO A 708 13.89 -20.79 22.78
N SER A 709 14.73 -20.91 23.81
CA SER A 709 14.31 -20.84 25.22
C SER A 709 13.63 -19.53 25.61
N ASP A 710 13.87 -18.44 24.87
CA ASP A 710 13.24 -17.15 25.13
C ASP A 710 11.71 -17.26 25.16
N ASN A 711 11.13 -18.12 24.32
CA ASN A 711 9.67 -18.33 24.23
C ASN A 711 9.06 -18.85 25.54
N LEU A 712 9.86 -19.46 26.43
CA LEU A 712 9.40 -19.91 27.74
C LEU A 712 8.82 -18.74 28.55
N GLY A 713 9.30 -17.51 28.33
CA GLY A 713 8.77 -16.31 28.96
C GLY A 713 7.26 -16.15 28.72
N ALA A 714 6.83 -16.19 27.47
CA ALA A 714 5.41 -16.12 27.11
C ALA A 714 4.63 -17.37 27.52
N ILE A 715 5.22 -18.55 27.29
CA ILE A 715 4.56 -19.84 27.57
C ILE A 715 4.27 -20.00 29.05
N LEU A 716 5.27 -19.84 29.92
CA LEU A 716 5.12 -20.08 31.35
C LEU A 716 4.18 -19.04 31.99
N ALA A 717 4.31 -17.77 31.60
CA ALA A 717 3.47 -16.70 32.10
C ALA A 717 1.98 -16.93 31.80
N VAL A 718 1.65 -17.33 30.56
CA VAL A 718 0.27 -17.63 30.18
C VAL A 718 -0.21 -18.94 30.77
N ALA A 719 0.62 -19.99 30.76
CA ALA A 719 0.22 -21.30 31.22
C ALA A 719 -0.05 -21.34 32.74
N ASP A 720 0.78 -20.70 33.57
CA ASP A 720 0.53 -20.57 35.01
C ASP A 720 -0.72 -19.72 35.30
N TRP A 721 -0.86 -18.58 34.61
CA TRP A 721 -2.06 -17.74 34.72
C TRP A 721 -3.34 -18.51 34.39
N LEU A 722 -3.34 -19.29 33.31
CA LEU A 722 -4.49 -20.11 32.90
C LEU A 722 -4.72 -21.33 33.80
N SER A 723 -3.67 -21.88 34.42
CA SER A 723 -3.75 -23.07 35.28
C SER A 723 -4.68 -22.90 36.48
N HIS A 724 -5.05 -21.67 36.80
CA HIS A 724 -6.03 -21.42 37.83
C HIS A 724 -7.46 -21.83 37.38
N ARG A 725 -7.78 -21.92 36.07
CA ARG A 725 -9.11 -22.25 35.50
C ARG A 725 -9.10 -22.67 34.00
N PRO A 726 -9.08 -23.97 33.60
CA PRO A 726 -8.79 -25.20 34.35
C PRO A 726 -7.27 -25.48 34.47
N PRO A 727 -6.85 -26.39 35.36
CA PRO A 727 -5.44 -26.70 35.56
C PRO A 727 -4.76 -27.28 34.32
N LEU A 728 -3.59 -26.73 33.97
CA LEU A 728 -2.72 -27.26 32.92
C LEU A 728 -1.57 -28.04 33.54
N THR A 729 -1.06 -29.03 32.82
CA THR A 729 -0.02 -29.95 33.30
C THR A 729 1.35 -29.65 32.69
N MET A 730 2.41 -30.17 33.30
CA MET A 730 3.77 -30.12 32.76
C MET A 730 3.85 -30.69 31.34
N ARG A 731 3.04 -31.70 31.01
CA ARG A 731 2.94 -32.20 29.62
C ARG A 731 2.50 -31.11 28.64
N THR A 732 1.52 -30.28 29.00
CA THR A 732 1.09 -29.14 28.19
C THR A 732 2.21 -28.10 28.05
N LEU A 733 2.92 -27.79 29.15
CA LEU A 733 4.04 -26.85 29.14
C LEU A 733 5.15 -27.31 28.18
N LEU A 734 5.58 -28.56 28.30
CA LEU A 734 6.62 -29.14 27.46
C LEU A 734 6.18 -29.23 25.99
N THR A 735 4.90 -29.51 25.72
CA THR A 735 4.34 -29.51 24.36
C THR A 735 4.44 -28.13 23.73
N ALA A 736 4.03 -27.07 24.45
CA ALA A 736 4.14 -25.69 23.97
C ALA A 736 5.61 -25.30 23.74
N LEU A 737 6.51 -25.71 24.64
CA LEU A 737 7.94 -25.44 24.53
C LEU A 737 8.52 -26.08 23.26
N ILE A 738 8.30 -27.38 23.03
CA ILE A 738 8.80 -28.09 21.84
C ILE A 738 8.27 -27.44 20.56
N LYS A 739 6.97 -27.08 20.52
CA LYS A 739 6.37 -26.46 19.35
C LYS A 739 6.94 -25.07 19.06
N ALA A 740 7.13 -24.25 20.10
CA ALA A 740 7.74 -22.93 19.93
C ALA A 740 9.19 -23.04 19.41
N TYR A 741 9.95 -24.00 19.95
CA TYR A 741 11.30 -24.29 19.49
C TYR A 741 11.33 -24.63 18.01
N GLU A 742 10.46 -25.55 17.58
CA GLU A 742 10.42 -25.99 16.19
C GLU A 742 10.03 -24.86 15.21
N ILE A 743 9.05 -24.02 15.59
CA ILE A 743 8.61 -22.89 14.76
C ILE A 743 9.75 -21.90 14.55
N GLN A 744 10.39 -21.44 15.63
CA GLN A 744 11.52 -20.52 15.55
C GLN A 744 12.71 -21.16 14.82
N GLY A 745 13.05 -22.40 15.19
CA GLY A 745 14.19 -23.13 14.66
C GLY A 745 14.09 -23.39 13.16
N CYS A 746 12.96 -23.89 12.67
CA CYS A 746 12.79 -24.13 11.23
C CYS A 746 12.86 -22.84 10.41
N CYS A 747 12.31 -21.74 10.93
CA CYS A 747 12.41 -20.43 10.27
C CYS A 747 13.88 -19.96 10.20
N GLN A 748 14.63 -20.00 11.30
CA GLN A 748 15.98 -19.39 11.33
C GLN A 748 17.05 -20.15 10.53
N ILE A 749 16.83 -21.42 10.16
CA ILE A 749 17.86 -22.20 9.42
C ILE A 749 18.20 -21.56 8.06
N ARG A 750 17.20 -21.07 7.30
CA ARG A 750 17.40 -20.49 5.96
C ARG A 750 16.96 -19.03 5.82
N ASN A 751 16.24 -18.46 6.79
CA ASN A 751 15.68 -17.11 6.68
C ASN A 751 16.46 -16.11 7.55
N ALA A 752 17.35 -15.32 6.92
CA ALA A 752 18.24 -14.36 7.61
C ALA A 752 17.59 -12.97 7.78
N PHE A 753 16.90 -12.72 8.89
CA PHE A 753 16.30 -11.40 9.18
C PHE A 753 17.36 -10.34 9.45
N ASN A 754 18.50 -10.73 10.01
CA ASN A 754 19.68 -9.90 10.23
C ASN A 754 20.19 -9.24 8.94
N ALA A 755 20.06 -9.90 7.78
CA ALA A 755 20.48 -9.36 6.48
C ALA A 755 19.63 -8.16 6.05
N PHE A 756 18.43 -8.02 6.62
CA PHE A 756 17.50 -6.91 6.40
C PHE A 756 17.47 -5.93 7.58
N GLY A 757 18.42 -6.02 8.52
CA GLY A 757 18.52 -5.13 9.67
C GLY A 757 17.49 -5.36 10.78
N ILE A 758 16.73 -6.46 10.71
CA ILE A 758 15.72 -6.85 11.70
C ILE A 758 16.34 -7.79 12.73
N ASP A 759 15.98 -7.64 14.01
CA ASP A 759 16.44 -8.57 15.03
C ASP A 759 15.64 -9.88 15.05
N HIS A 760 16.36 -10.98 15.32
CA HIS A 760 15.85 -12.35 15.37
C HIS A 760 14.66 -12.56 16.35
N VAL A 761 14.45 -11.66 17.32
CA VAL A 761 13.33 -11.73 18.26
C VAL A 761 11.96 -11.61 17.58
N ILE A 762 11.90 -11.26 16.29
CA ILE A 762 10.69 -11.46 15.47
C ILE A 762 10.22 -12.94 15.48
N LEU A 763 11.15 -13.90 15.49
CA LEU A 763 10.83 -15.32 15.53
C LEU A 763 10.40 -15.77 16.93
N VAL A 764 10.93 -15.14 17.99
CA VAL A 764 10.41 -15.32 19.36
C VAL A 764 8.96 -14.84 19.43
N LYS A 765 8.66 -13.65 18.88
CA LYS A 765 7.29 -13.13 18.79
C LYS A 765 6.36 -14.07 18.03
N LEU A 766 6.81 -14.61 16.89
CA LEU A 766 6.05 -15.53 16.05
C LEU A 766 5.75 -16.85 16.76
N ALA A 767 6.78 -17.53 17.26
CA ALA A 767 6.65 -18.83 17.91
C ALA A 767 5.83 -18.73 19.20
N SER A 768 6.11 -17.72 20.04
CA SER A 768 5.33 -17.43 21.24
C SER A 768 3.86 -17.14 20.92
N ALA A 769 3.58 -16.34 19.89
CA ALA A 769 2.20 -15.99 19.53
C ALA A 769 1.40 -17.23 19.09
N ALA A 770 2.03 -18.14 18.33
CA ALA A 770 1.42 -19.39 17.88
C ALA A 770 0.97 -20.27 19.06
N VAL A 771 1.90 -20.54 19.98
CA VAL A 771 1.63 -21.45 21.10
C VAL A 771 0.79 -20.80 22.20
N VAL A 772 0.91 -19.49 22.41
CA VAL A 772 0.03 -18.76 23.34
C VAL A 772 -1.40 -18.73 22.83
N ALA A 773 -1.63 -18.51 21.53
CA ALA A 773 -2.98 -18.61 20.96
C ALA A 773 -3.60 -20.00 21.24
N TRP A 774 -2.83 -21.07 21.03
CA TRP A 774 -3.25 -22.43 21.35
C TRP A 774 -3.53 -22.64 22.85
N LEU A 775 -2.64 -22.17 23.75
CA LEU A 775 -2.85 -22.24 25.19
C LEU A 775 -4.12 -21.50 25.65
N LEU A 776 -4.43 -20.36 25.02
CA LEU A 776 -5.65 -19.58 25.28
C LEU A 776 -6.93 -20.28 24.80
N GLY A 777 -6.82 -21.41 24.10
CA GLY A 777 -7.96 -22.16 23.57
C GLY A 777 -8.71 -21.45 22.45
N VAL A 778 -8.05 -20.54 21.72
CA VAL A 778 -8.67 -19.88 20.56
C VAL A 778 -8.69 -20.83 19.36
N THR A 779 -9.57 -20.57 18.40
CA THR A 779 -9.71 -21.42 17.20
C THR A 779 -8.48 -21.39 16.28
N GLU A 780 -8.35 -22.34 15.35
CA GLU A 780 -7.31 -22.30 14.30
C GLU A 780 -7.37 -21.00 13.49
N GLU A 781 -8.57 -20.51 13.15
CA GLU A 781 -8.76 -19.23 12.46
C GLU A 781 -8.26 -18.04 13.30
N GLN A 782 -8.56 -18.04 14.60
CA GLN A 782 -8.03 -17.02 15.51
C GLN A 782 -6.51 -17.15 15.68
N THR A 783 -5.95 -18.34 15.66
CA THR A 783 -4.49 -18.53 15.69
C THR A 783 -3.84 -17.97 14.43
N MET A 784 -4.39 -18.25 13.25
CA MET A 784 -3.95 -17.64 12.00
C MET A 784 -4.08 -16.11 12.04
N ALA A 785 -5.15 -15.59 12.65
CA ALA A 785 -5.30 -14.16 12.88
C ALA A 785 -4.23 -13.59 13.81
N THR A 786 -3.90 -14.24 14.93
CA THR A 786 -2.81 -13.84 15.82
C THR A 786 -1.47 -13.81 15.08
N LEU A 787 -1.16 -14.86 14.31
CA LEU A 787 0.06 -14.92 13.52
C LEU A 787 0.10 -13.82 12.45
N SER A 788 -1.05 -13.46 11.87
CA SER A 788 -1.10 -12.35 10.93
C SER A 788 -0.71 -11.01 11.56
N HIS A 789 -1.13 -10.78 12.81
CA HIS A 789 -0.76 -9.57 13.56
C HIS A 789 0.74 -9.50 13.83
N VAL A 790 1.42 -10.63 14.03
CA VAL A 790 2.89 -10.65 14.20
C VAL A 790 3.60 -10.01 13.01
N TRP A 791 3.14 -10.31 11.78
CA TRP A 791 3.75 -9.83 10.54
C TRP A 791 3.31 -8.42 10.13
N MET A 792 2.17 -7.96 10.65
CA MET A 792 1.73 -6.57 10.50
C MET A 792 2.33 -5.64 11.56
N ASP A 793 2.94 -6.19 12.62
CA ASP A 793 3.52 -5.43 13.71
C ASP A 793 4.87 -4.76 13.33
N GLY A 794 5.27 -3.76 14.12
CA GLY A 794 6.61 -3.20 14.01
C GLY A 794 7.68 -4.22 14.41
N HIS A 795 8.71 -4.38 13.57
CA HIS A 795 9.83 -5.27 13.85
C HIS A 795 11.03 -4.50 14.41
N PRO A 796 11.63 -4.95 15.52
CA PRO A 796 12.74 -4.23 16.14
C PRO A 796 13.98 -4.29 15.23
N SER A 797 14.63 -3.13 15.06
CA SER A 797 15.95 -3.05 14.45
C SER A 797 16.99 -3.78 15.31
N ARG A 798 18.00 -4.37 14.68
CA ARG A 798 19.11 -5.07 15.37
C ARG A 798 20.26 -4.16 15.83
N VAL A 799 20.18 -2.84 15.63
CA VAL A 799 21.28 -1.87 15.94
C VAL A 799 21.88 -2.04 17.34
N TYR A 800 21.08 -2.38 18.36
CA TYR A 800 21.54 -2.57 19.74
C TYR A 800 22.44 -3.80 19.96
N ARG A 801 22.75 -4.57 18.90
CA ARG A 801 23.66 -5.73 18.91
C ARG A 801 24.93 -5.52 18.07
N THR A 802 25.14 -4.33 17.52
CA THR A 802 26.19 -4.10 16.52
C THR A 802 27.16 -2.97 16.90
N GLY A 803 28.47 -3.26 16.86
CA GLY A 803 29.55 -2.27 17.00
C GLY A 803 29.42 -1.40 18.25
N ALA A 804 29.68 -0.09 18.07
CA ALA A 804 29.59 0.91 19.13
C ALA A 804 28.17 1.11 19.71
N ASN A 805 27.13 0.57 19.07
CA ASN A 805 25.73 0.65 19.53
C ASN A 805 25.30 -0.54 20.38
N THR A 806 26.22 -1.45 20.74
CA THR A 806 25.90 -2.61 21.57
C THR A 806 25.53 -2.16 22.99
N ILE A 807 24.27 -2.33 23.38
CA ILE A 807 23.71 -1.85 24.66
C ILE A 807 22.81 -2.91 25.33
N PRO A 808 22.42 -2.75 26.62
CA PRO A 808 21.66 -3.76 27.37
C PRO A 808 20.32 -4.20 26.77
N ARG A 809 19.75 -3.49 25.78
CA ARG A 809 18.56 -3.95 25.03
C ARG A 809 18.70 -5.36 24.46
N LYS A 810 19.92 -5.78 24.12
CA LYS A 810 20.21 -7.15 23.68
C LYS A 810 19.72 -8.22 24.67
N GLY A 811 19.70 -7.90 25.98
CA GLY A 811 19.35 -8.79 27.07
C GLY A 811 17.86 -8.83 27.40
N TRP A 812 17.06 -7.85 26.97
CA TRP A 812 15.61 -7.79 27.26
C TRP A 812 14.71 -7.73 26.03
N ALA A 813 15.27 -7.61 24.82
CA ALA A 813 14.48 -7.57 23.58
C ALA A 813 13.64 -8.83 23.34
N ALA A 814 14.07 -9.99 23.83
CA ALA A 814 13.29 -11.22 23.73
C ALA A 814 12.10 -11.25 24.71
N GLY A 815 12.27 -10.67 25.91
CA GLY A 815 11.17 -10.42 26.85
C GLY A 815 10.11 -9.49 26.25
N ASP A 816 10.53 -8.41 25.57
CA ASP A 816 9.63 -7.51 24.83
C ASP A 816 8.86 -8.24 23.71
N ALA A 817 9.52 -9.15 22.98
CA ALA A 817 8.87 -9.99 21.99
C ALA A 817 7.84 -10.96 22.61
N CYS A 818 8.15 -11.56 23.77
CA CYS A 818 7.22 -12.41 24.53
C CYS A 818 5.99 -11.63 24.98
N MET A 819 6.19 -10.46 25.58
CA MET A 819 5.14 -9.53 25.98
C MET A 819 4.21 -9.19 24.80
N ARG A 820 4.81 -8.87 23.65
CA ARG A 820 4.05 -8.52 22.45
C ARG A 820 3.26 -9.70 21.91
N ALA A 821 3.83 -10.91 21.90
CA ALA A 821 3.13 -12.11 21.49
C ALA A 821 1.87 -12.39 22.33
N VAL A 822 1.99 -12.31 23.67
CA VAL A 822 0.85 -12.46 24.58
C VAL A 822 -0.21 -11.38 24.34
N HIS A 823 0.22 -10.13 24.19
CA HIS A 823 -0.70 -9.02 23.92
C HIS A 823 -1.47 -9.23 22.61
N LEU A 824 -0.81 -9.59 21.52
CA LEU A 824 -1.47 -9.85 20.22
C LEU A 824 -2.50 -10.99 20.31
N ALA A 825 -2.16 -12.07 21.01
CA ALA A 825 -3.08 -13.20 21.20
C ALA A 825 -4.31 -12.80 22.03
N LEU A 826 -4.14 -11.98 23.07
CA LEU A 826 -5.25 -11.45 23.87
C LEU A 826 -6.17 -10.51 23.07
N LEU A 827 -5.63 -9.69 22.16
CA LEU A 827 -6.42 -8.85 21.27
C LEU A 827 -7.30 -9.68 20.32
N VAL A 828 -6.74 -10.73 19.72
CA VAL A 828 -7.51 -11.62 18.84
C VAL A 828 -8.54 -12.44 19.62
N ARG A 829 -8.20 -12.88 20.84
CA ARG A 829 -9.17 -13.51 21.74
C ARG A 829 -10.34 -12.58 22.06
N ALA A 830 -10.10 -11.27 22.12
CA ALA A 830 -11.14 -10.25 22.28
C ALA A 830 -11.93 -9.94 20.99
N GLY A 831 -11.72 -10.71 19.90
CA GLY A 831 -12.50 -10.61 18.66
C GLY A 831 -11.84 -9.76 17.57
N GLN A 832 -10.58 -9.37 17.71
CA GLN A 832 -9.89 -8.65 16.64
C GLN A 832 -9.63 -9.56 15.43
N PRO A 833 -10.02 -9.16 14.21
CA PRO A 833 -9.80 -9.96 13.02
C PRO A 833 -8.32 -9.97 12.62
N GLY A 834 -7.91 -11.01 11.91
CA GLY A 834 -6.60 -11.09 11.26
C GLY A 834 -6.65 -10.69 9.79
N ALA A 835 -5.47 -10.52 9.20
CA ALA A 835 -5.31 -10.41 7.76
C ALA A 835 -4.91 -11.77 7.18
N ARG A 836 -5.50 -12.16 6.03
CA ARG A 836 -5.20 -13.46 5.42
C ARG A 836 -3.83 -13.48 4.75
N THR A 837 -3.41 -12.38 4.14
CA THR A 837 -2.18 -12.30 3.32
C THR A 837 -1.14 -11.28 3.84
N PRO A 838 -0.82 -11.23 5.14
CA PRO A 838 0.08 -10.22 5.72
C PRO A 838 1.54 -10.37 5.25
N LEU A 839 1.94 -11.54 4.74
CA LEU A 839 3.25 -11.78 4.16
C LEU A 839 3.25 -11.45 2.67
N SER A 840 2.26 -11.95 1.91
CA SER A 840 2.29 -11.94 0.43
C SER A 840 1.56 -10.79 -0.24
N SER A 841 0.67 -10.07 0.46
CA SER A 841 -0.09 -8.97 -0.14
C SER A 841 0.82 -7.94 -0.81
N LEU A 842 0.51 -7.50 -2.02
CA LEU A 842 1.21 -6.40 -2.67
C LEU A 842 0.40 -5.11 -2.54
N PRO A 843 1.05 -3.95 -2.31
CA PRO A 843 2.49 -3.77 -2.10
C PRO A 843 2.95 -3.90 -0.63
N PHE A 844 2.03 -4.10 0.32
CA PHE A 844 2.30 -3.86 1.76
C PHE A 844 2.75 -5.06 2.58
N GLY A 845 2.65 -6.27 2.03
CA GLY A 845 3.00 -7.51 2.70
C GLY A 845 4.49 -7.56 3.05
N PHE A 846 4.79 -8.29 4.12
CA PHE A 846 6.15 -8.38 4.68
C PHE A 846 7.21 -8.77 3.63
N TYR A 847 6.88 -9.62 2.66
CA TYR A 847 7.80 -10.01 1.59
C TYR A 847 8.16 -8.84 0.69
N ALA A 848 7.19 -8.11 0.16
CA ALA A 848 7.45 -7.02 -0.77
C ALA A 848 8.11 -5.81 -0.10
N ARG A 849 7.72 -5.52 1.15
CA ARG A 849 8.26 -4.37 1.89
C ARG A 849 9.67 -4.62 2.42
N THR A 850 9.97 -5.84 2.85
CA THR A 850 11.07 -6.06 3.80
C THR A 850 11.94 -7.27 3.50
N PHE A 851 11.36 -8.44 3.23
CA PHE A 851 12.13 -9.70 3.18
C PHE A 851 12.55 -10.15 1.76
N GLY A 852 11.92 -9.60 0.71
CA GLY A 852 12.17 -9.94 -0.69
C GLY A 852 11.13 -10.91 -1.27
N ALA A 853 11.00 -10.89 -2.62
CA ALA A 853 9.95 -11.61 -3.35
C ALA A 853 10.04 -13.15 -3.29
N SER A 854 11.20 -13.70 -2.89
CA SER A 854 11.42 -15.15 -2.79
C SER A 854 10.68 -15.81 -1.62
N GLY A 855 10.19 -15.03 -0.64
CA GLY A 855 9.46 -15.53 0.52
C GLY A 855 10.34 -16.32 1.51
N PHE A 856 9.70 -17.06 2.42
CA PHE A 856 10.41 -17.91 3.38
C PHE A 856 10.77 -19.27 2.78
N GLU A 857 11.99 -19.73 3.07
CA GLU A 857 12.44 -21.08 2.78
C GLU A 857 12.40 -21.92 4.06
N MET A 858 11.57 -22.96 4.07
CA MET A 858 11.51 -23.94 5.17
C MET A 858 12.28 -25.19 4.73
N PRO A 859 13.51 -25.41 5.22
CA PRO A 859 14.36 -26.51 4.75
C PRO A 859 13.85 -27.89 5.18
N ARG A 860 12.88 -27.92 6.11
CA ARG A 860 12.27 -29.13 6.66
C ARG A 860 10.83 -28.84 7.10
N PRO A 861 9.95 -29.85 7.12
CA PRO A 861 8.67 -29.74 7.80
C PRO A 861 8.87 -29.60 9.31
N PHE A 862 7.90 -28.99 10.00
CA PHE A 862 7.88 -28.90 11.45
C PHE A 862 7.73 -30.31 12.07
N GLY A 863 8.60 -30.62 13.03
CA GLY A 863 8.56 -31.82 13.84
C GLY A 863 9.04 -31.55 15.27
N VAL A 864 10.16 -32.15 15.67
CA VAL A 864 10.78 -31.99 17.00
C VAL A 864 12.29 -31.80 16.93
N TRP A 865 12.81 -31.45 15.76
CA TRP A 865 14.26 -31.44 15.55
C TRP A 865 14.96 -30.33 16.31
N THR A 866 14.35 -29.15 16.44
CA THR A 866 15.01 -28.01 17.07
C THR A 866 15.30 -28.29 18.53
N ILE A 867 14.33 -28.79 19.30
CA ILE A 867 14.57 -29.13 20.72
C ILE A 867 15.66 -30.20 20.88
N GLN A 868 15.80 -31.08 19.88
CA GLN A 868 16.83 -32.12 19.85
C GLN A 868 18.19 -31.64 19.31
N ASN A 869 18.33 -30.39 18.87
CA ASN A 869 19.54 -29.87 18.21
C ASN A 869 19.96 -28.46 18.69
N VAL A 870 19.38 -27.95 19.77
CA VAL A 870 19.89 -26.74 20.44
C VAL A 870 21.23 -27.01 21.13
N LEU A 871 22.03 -25.96 21.27
CA LEU A 871 23.25 -25.91 22.06
C LEU A 871 22.95 -25.26 23.40
N PHE A 872 23.23 -25.94 24.52
CA PHE A 872 23.15 -25.35 25.85
C PHE A 872 24.47 -24.67 26.21
N LYS A 873 24.41 -23.41 26.65
CA LYS A 873 25.60 -22.72 27.16
C LYS A 873 25.86 -23.18 28.59
N VAL A 874 26.64 -24.23 28.75
CA VAL A 874 27.04 -24.78 30.07
C VAL A 874 28.10 -23.92 30.79
N MET A 875 28.61 -22.90 30.10
CA MET A 875 29.47 -21.85 30.62
C MET A 875 29.07 -20.52 29.96
N PRO A 876 29.29 -19.37 30.62
CA PRO A 876 28.87 -18.05 30.14
C PRO A 876 29.81 -17.52 29.04
N VAL A 877 29.91 -18.26 27.94
CA VAL A 877 30.70 -17.94 26.75
C VAL A 877 29.73 -17.90 25.56
N GLU A 878 29.97 -17.04 24.59
CA GLU A 878 29.24 -17.10 23.32
C GLU A 878 29.36 -18.52 22.73
N GLY A 879 28.28 -19.07 22.16
CA GLY A 879 28.17 -20.49 21.84
C GLY A 879 29.31 -21.02 20.96
N HIS A 880 29.78 -20.21 20.00
CA HIS A 880 30.87 -20.56 19.08
C HIS A 880 32.25 -20.59 19.76
N GLY A 881 32.39 -20.03 20.96
CA GLY A 881 33.62 -20.04 21.74
C GLY A 881 33.77 -21.24 22.68
N ILE A 882 32.70 -21.99 22.97
CA ILE A 882 32.70 -23.05 24.00
C ILE A 882 33.70 -24.16 23.66
N ALA A 883 33.66 -24.68 22.43
CA ALA A 883 34.57 -25.74 21.99
C ALA A 883 36.04 -25.29 22.06
N ALA A 884 36.32 -24.02 21.78
CA ALA A 884 37.66 -23.46 21.85
C ALA A 884 38.17 -23.32 23.30
N VAL A 885 37.29 -22.94 24.24
CA VAL A 885 37.60 -22.90 25.67
C VAL A 885 37.88 -24.31 26.20
N GLU A 886 37.06 -25.30 25.85
CA GLU A 886 37.29 -26.70 26.24
C GLU A 886 38.64 -27.21 25.71
N ALA A 887 38.93 -26.97 24.44
CA ALA A 887 40.21 -27.32 23.85
C ALA A 887 41.39 -26.63 24.56
N ALA A 888 41.24 -25.37 24.97
CA ALA A 888 42.26 -24.62 25.70
C ALA A 888 42.52 -25.24 27.08
N LEU A 889 41.48 -25.65 27.80
CA LEU A 889 41.61 -26.33 29.09
C LEU A 889 42.30 -27.70 28.96
N VAL A 890 42.02 -28.45 27.89
CA VAL A 890 42.74 -29.71 27.60
C VAL A 890 44.22 -29.43 27.28
N GLN A 891 44.52 -28.42 26.46
CA GLN A 891 45.90 -28.03 26.18
C GLN A 891 46.63 -27.55 27.43
N LEU A 892 45.98 -26.81 28.32
CA LEU A 892 46.54 -26.42 29.61
C LEU A 892 46.85 -27.62 30.50
N GLY A 893 45.98 -28.63 30.52
CA GLY A 893 46.25 -29.90 31.20
C GLY A 893 47.53 -30.58 30.68
N LYS A 894 47.72 -30.59 29.35
CA LYS A 894 48.95 -31.10 28.70
C LYS A 894 50.19 -30.27 29.06
N LEU A 895 50.09 -28.95 29.14
CA LEU A 895 51.18 -28.08 29.61
C LEU A 895 51.57 -28.39 31.06
N ARG A 896 50.58 -28.46 31.95
CA ARG A 896 50.79 -28.74 33.38
C ARG A 896 51.41 -30.12 33.61
N ALA A 897 51.02 -31.13 32.83
CA ALA A 897 51.62 -32.46 32.87
C ALA A 897 53.11 -32.47 32.49
N ARG A 898 53.58 -31.44 31.77
CA ARG A 898 55.00 -31.21 31.45
C ARG A 898 55.68 -30.24 32.43
N GLY A 899 55.00 -29.80 33.50
CA GLY A 899 55.51 -28.81 34.44
C GLY A 899 55.60 -27.38 33.87
N LEU A 900 54.82 -27.06 32.84
CA LEU A 900 54.82 -25.75 32.17
C LEU A 900 53.51 -24.99 32.42
N GLY A 901 53.56 -23.66 32.41
CA GLY A 901 52.39 -22.79 32.46
C GLY A 901 52.13 -22.01 31.15
N PRO A 902 51.04 -21.22 31.10
CA PRO A 902 50.66 -20.41 29.94
C PRO A 902 51.74 -19.40 29.49
N GLU A 903 52.61 -18.97 30.39
CA GLU A 903 53.72 -18.04 30.11
C GLU A 903 54.70 -18.58 29.05
N ARG A 904 54.75 -19.91 28.85
CA ARG A 904 55.62 -20.58 27.87
C ARG A 904 55.02 -20.68 26.47
N ILE A 905 53.77 -20.26 26.28
CA ILE A 905 53.09 -20.28 24.97
C ILE A 905 53.74 -19.22 24.06
N ALA A 906 54.23 -19.61 22.90
CA ALA A 906 54.67 -18.66 21.87
C ALA A 906 53.52 -18.23 20.96
N ARG A 907 52.67 -19.19 20.57
CA ARG A 907 51.55 -18.98 19.63
C ARG A 907 50.45 -20.02 19.86
N VAL A 908 49.20 -19.63 19.68
CA VAL A 908 48.06 -20.54 19.60
C VAL A 908 47.41 -20.40 18.22
N GLU A 909 47.28 -21.51 17.51
CA GLU A 909 46.56 -21.61 16.25
C GLU A 909 45.19 -22.23 16.50
N VAL A 910 44.12 -21.55 16.06
CA VAL A 910 42.74 -21.95 16.28
C VAL A 910 42.05 -22.11 14.94
N ARG A 911 41.66 -23.34 14.59
CA ARG A 911 40.77 -23.60 13.46
C ARG A 911 39.33 -23.68 13.95
N THR A 912 38.42 -22.95 13.34
CA THR A 912 37.01 -22.87 13.76
C THR A 912 36.07 -22.60 12.57
N THR A 913 34.78 -22.47 12.81
CA THR A 913 33.76 -22.24 11.78
C THR A 913 33.79 -20.80 11.25
N GLN A 914 33.30 -20.60 10.02
CA GLN A 914 33.07 -19.26 9.47
C GLN A 914 32.17 -18.40 10.37
N ALA A 915 31.16 -19.02 11.01
CA ALA A 915 30.27 -18.32 11.94
C ALA A 915 31.02 -17.78 13.16
N ALA A 916 31.89 -18.58 13.78
CA ALA A 916 32.72 -18.14 14.90
C ALA A 916 33.60 -16.93 14.50
N VAL A 917 34.18 -16.98 13.29
CA VAL A 917 34.99 -15.88 12.76
C VAL A 917 34.15 -14.62 12.52
N SER A 918 32.94 -14.75 11.99
CA SER A 918 32.07 -13.60 11.73
C SER A 918 31.48 -12.96 13.01
N ILE A 919 31.29 -13.74 14.08
CA ILE A 919 30.56 -13.29 15.28
C ILE A 919 31.50 -12.88 16.42
N ILE A 920 32.56 -13.65 16.68
CA ILE A 920 33.38 -13.51 17.90
C ILE A 920 34.89 -13.35 17.66
N ASN A 921 35.36 -13.24 16.42
CA ASN A 921 36.76 -12.91 16.16
C ASN A 921 36.99 -11.39 16.24
N LYS A 922 37.54 -10.91 17.36
CA LYS A 922 37.80 -9.48 17.60
C LYS A 922 39.29 -9.24 17.87
N ARG A 923 39.84 -8.18 17.28
CA ARG A 923 41.20 -7.67 17.55
C ARG A 923 41.13 -6.26 18.14
N GLY A 924 42.18 -5.86 18.87
CA GLY A 924 42.25 -4.52 19.47
C GLY A 924 41.54 -4.41 20.82
N LEU A 925 41.29 -3.18 21.27
CA LEU A 925 40.72 -2.90 22.60
C LEU A 925 39.28 -3.43 22.72
N LEU A 926 38.93 -3.95 23.90
CA LEU A 926 37.58 -4.40 24.26
C LEU A 926 37.05 -3.46 25.35
N HIS A 927 35.88 -2.85 25.15
CA HIS A 927 35.47 -1.69 25.94
C HIS A 927 34.55 -2.01 27.12
N ASN A 928 33.83 -3.14 27.06
CA ASN A 928 32.83 -3.51 28.06
C ASN A 928 32.74 -5.04 28.20
N ALA A 929 31.91 -5.52 29.12
CA ALA A 929 31.69 -6.96 29.33
C ALA A 929 31.18 -7.70 28.08
N ALA A 930 30.28 -7.07 27.30
CA ALA A 930 29.73 -7.63 26.07
C ALA A 930 30.75 -7.72 24.92
N ASP A 931 31.84 -6.95 24.99
CA ASP A 931 32.95 -7.11 24.03
C ASP A 931 33.79 -8.35 24.33
N ARG A 932 33.93 -8.68 25.62
CA ARG A 932 34.81 -9.74 26.12
C ARG A 932 34.18 -11.12 26.04
N ASP A 933 32.90 -11.26 26.37
CA ASP A 933 32.17 -12.52 26.20
C ASP A 933 32.01 -12.91 24.72
N HIS A 934 32.06 -11.93 23.79
CA HIS A 934 32.04 -12.09 22.33
C HIS A 934 33.43 -11.91 21.67
N CYS A 935 34.51 -12.32 22.35
CA CYS A 935 35.85 -12.35 21.77
C CYS A 935 36.48 -13.73 22.01
N ILE A 936 36.60 -14.55 20.96
CA ILE A 936 37.13 -15.93 21.04
C ILE A 936 38.55 -15.95 21.59
N GLN A 937 39.40 -14.99 21.20
CA GLN A 937 40.74 -14.88 21.74
C GLN A 937 40.74 -14.54 23.23
N TYR A 938 39.83 -13.68 23.68
CA TYR A 938 39.73 -13.30 25.10
C TYR A 938 39.37 -14.51 25.96
N VAL A 939 38.34 -15.28 25.56
CA VAL A 939 37.89 -16.44 26.34
C VAL A 939 38.90 -17.59 26.33
N ILE A 940 39.64 -17.80 25.24
CA ILE A 940 40.76 -18.75 25.19
C ILE A 940 41.89 -18.30 26.12
N ALA A 941 42.33 -17.03 26.02
CA ALA A 941 43.41 -16.49 26.86
C ALA A 941 43.04 -16.55 28.35
N LEU A 942 41.80 -16.17 28.67
CA LEU A 942 41.25 -16.25 30.02
C LEU A 942 41.26 -17.70 30.53
N ALA A 943 40.82 -18.67 29.73
CA ALA A 943 40.80 -20.07 30.13
C ALA A 943 42.20 -20.61 30.44
N PHE A 944 43.21 -20.25 29.65
CA PHE A 944 44.61 -20.60 29.93
C PHE A 944 45.12 -19.99 31.24
N LEU A 945 44.91 -18.70 31.46
CA LEU A 945 45.45 -17.97 32.60
C LEU A 945 44.70 -18.27 33.91
N LYS A 946 43.36 -18.28 33.87
CA LYS A 946 42.50 -18.64 35.00
C LYS A 946 42.62 -20.13 35.34
N GLY A 947 42.88 -20.96 34.35
CA GLY A 947 43.00 -22.41 34.49
C GLY A 947 41.69 -23.13 34.79
N SER A 948 40.56 -22.48 34.53
CA SER A 948 39.20 -22.99 34.62
C SER A 948 38.30 -22.27 33.61
N ALA A 949 37.08 -22.76 33.40
CA ALA A 949 36.14 -22.10 32.49
C ALA A 949 35.83 -20.65 32.95
N PRO A 950 35.62 -19.71 32.01
CA PRO A 950 35.15 -18.37 32.33
C PRO A 950 33.85 -18.38 33.14
N GLU A 951 33.67 -17.39 34.01
CA GLU A 951 32.44 -17.12 34.76
C GLU A 951 31.95 -15.71 34.44
N ALA A 952 30.64 -15.44 34.61
CA ALA A 952 30.04 -14.16 34.24
C ALA A 952 30.74 -12.94 34.90
N ARG A 953 31.24 -13.11 36.12
CA ARG A 953 32.01 -12.08 36.85
C ARG A 953 33.33 -11.71 36.19
N ASP A 954 33.95 -12.62 35.44
CA ASP A 954 35.26 -12.40 34.82
C ASP A 954 35.19 -11.33 33.72
N TYR A 955 34.01 -11.13 33.12
CA TYR A 955 33.79 -10.16 32.05
C TYR A 955 33.50 -8.75 32.55
N ARG A 956 33.21 -8.53 33.84
CA ARG A 956 32.84 -7.20 34.37
C ARG A 956 34.00 -6.20 34.29
N ASP A 957 33.71 -4.91 34.18
CA ASP A 957 34.75 -3.87 34.02
C ASP A 957 35.69 -3.75 35.24
N GLU A 958 35.20 -4.19 36.39
CA GLU A 958 35.95 -4.25 37.65
C GLU A 958 36.75 -5.55 37.82
N SER A 959 36.55 -6.53 36.92
CA SER A 959 37.29 -7.80 36.95
C SER A 959 38.79 -7.57 36.76
N TYR A 960 39.60 -8.34 37.47
CA TYR A 960 41.06 -8.38 37.26
C TYR A 960 41.42 -8.58 35.77
N TRP A 961 40.69 -9.48 35.10
CA TRP A 961 40.92 -9.84 33.70
C TRP A 961 40.62 -8.71 32.70
N ALA A 962 39.84 -7.70 33.11
CA ALA A 962 39.53 -6.53 32.28
C ALA A 962 40.77 -5.68 31.98
N ARG A 963 41.74 -5.69 32.92
CA ARG A 963 42.92 -4.82 32.92
C ARG A 963 44.24 -5.61 32.89
N SER A 964 44.18 -6.93 32.72
CA SER A 964 45.35 -7.82 32.75
C SER A 964 46.20 -7.67 31.48
N GLU A 965 47.44 -7.20 31.65
CA GLU A 965 48.44 -7.11 30.57
C GLU A 965 48.83 -8.50 30.03
N GLU A 966 48.90 -9.51 30.92
CA GLU A 966 49.19 -10.90 30.55
C GLU A 966 48.11 -11.49 29.64
N LEU A 967 46.84 -11.23 29.96
CA LEU A 967 45.72 -11.64 29.12
C LEU A 967 45.78 -10.94 27.76
N ALA A 968 45.95 -9.62 27.76
CA ALA A 968 46.08 -8.84 26.53
C ALA A 968 47.23 -9.36 25.65
N SER A 969 48.40 -9.63 26.25
CA SER A 969 49.57 -10.19 25.57
C SER A 969 49.34 -11.60 25.01
N LEU A 970 48.69 -12.49 25.77
CA LEU A 970 48.35 -13.83 25.27
C LEU A 970 47.35 -13.75 24.12
N ARG A 971 46.41 -12.80 24.18
CA ARG A 971 45.38 -12.62 23.15
C ARG A 971 45.97 -12.26 21.78
N GLU A 972 47.01 -11.43 21.73
CA GLU A 972 47.72 -11.08 20.48
C GLU A 972 48.49 -12.26 19.87
N ARG A 973 48.69 -13.35 20.62
CA ARG A 973 49.35 -14.58 20.16
C ARG A 973 48.37 -15.68 19.72
N ILE A 974 47.06 -15.40 19.74
CA ILE A 974 46.00 -16.33 19.33
C ILE A 974 45.52 -15.98 17.92
N PHE A 975 45.76 -16.89 16.97
CA PHE A 975 45.43 -16.73 15.56
C PHE A 975 44.23 -17.61 15.21
N ILE A 976 43.23 -17.01 14.57
CA ILE A 976 41.96 -17.67 14.24
C ILE A 976 41.90 -17.89 12.73
N HIS A 977 41.62 -19.13 12.34
CA HIS A 977 41.54 -19.61 10.97
C HIS A 977 40.18 -20.25 10.71
N VAL A 978 39.58 -19.94 9.56
CA VAL A 978 38.36 -20.61 9.11
C VAL A 978 38.74 -22.01 8.61
N ASP A 979 38.01 -23.02 9.08
CA ASP A 979 38.07 -24.38 8.56
C ASP A 979 36.81 -24.72 7.78
N GLU A 980 36.99 -25.08 6.51
CA GLU A 980 35.88 -25.38 5.61
C GLU A 980 35.10 -26.62 6.02
N ARG A 981 35.74 -27.64 6.58
CA ARG A 981 35.06 -28.85 7.03
C ARG A 981 34.20 -28.56 8.26
N LEU A 982 34.76 -27.89 9.27
CA LEU A 982 33.99 -27.49 10.47
C LEU A 982 32.83 -26.56 10.08
N THR A 983 33.01 -25.69 9.09
CA THR A 983 31.94 -24.84 8.57
C THR A 983 30.84 -25.64 7.87
N ARG A 984 31.19 -26.64 7.05
CA ARG A 984 30.19 -27.54 6.44
C ARG A 984 29.45 -28.36 7.50
N ASP A 985 30.16 -28.94 8.45
CA ASP A 985 29.57 -29.76 9.52
C ASP A 985 28.70 -28.93 10.49
N TYR A 986 28.95 -27.62 10.60
CA TYR A 986 28.07 -26.66 11.29
C TYR A 986 26.76 -26.37 10.56
N LEU A 987 26.75 -26.39 9.21
CA LEU A 987 25.56 -26.14 8.39
C LEU A 987 24.76 -27.40 8.09
N ASP A 988 25.38 -28.58 8.20
CA ASP A 988 24.76 -29.88 8.02
C ASP A 988 23.75 -30.17 9.15
N LEU A 989 22.48 -30.35 8.81
CA LEU A 989 21.40 -30.58 9.79
C LEU A 989 21.46 -31.97 10.45
N ASP A 990 22.19 -32.90 9.85
CA ASP A 990 22.47 -34.23 10.41
C ASP A 990 23.76 -34.25 11.23
N LYS A 991 24.43 -33.10 11.43
CA LYS A 991 25.58 -32.97 12.31
C LYS A 991 25.42 -31.84 13.31
N LYS A 992 25.26 -30.63 12.78
CA LYS A 992 25.14 -29.37 13.49
C LYS A 992 26.26 -29.11 14.50
N SER A 993 27.47 -29.57 14.19
CA SER A 993 28.64 -29.43 15.07
C SER A 993 29.01 -27.96 15.29
N ILE A 994 29.65 -27.64 16.41
CA ILE A 994 30.19 -26.30 16.69
C ILE A 994 31.67 -26.40 17.06
N GLY A 995 32.41 -27.06 16.17
CA GLY A 995 33.76 -27.51 16.47
C GLY A 995 34.82 -26.40 16.48
N SER A 996 35.86 -26.59 17.29
CA SER A 996 37.09 -25.81 17.25
C SER A 996 38.30 -26.69 17.55
N ALA A 997 39.41 -26.44 16.86
CA ALA A 997 40.66 -27.15 17.03
C ALA A 997 41.80 -26.20 17.41
N LEU A 998 42.54 -26.54 18.47
CA LEU A 998 43.62 -25.70 19.01
C LEU A 998 44.97 -26.40 18.94
N THR A 999 45.97 -25.73 18.37
CA THR A 999 47.38 -26.12 18.37
C THR A 999 48.19 -25.07 19.13
N VAL A 1000 49.05 -25.51 20.05
CA VAL A 1000 49.85 -24.63 20.90
C VAL A 1000 51.33 -24.82 20.58
N HIS A 1001 51.99 -23.74 20.15
CA HIS A 1001 53.44 -23.70 19.94
C HIS A 1001 54.12 -23.05 21.15
N LEU A 1002 55.21 -23.63 21.63
CA LEU A 1002 55.96 -23.17 22.80
C LEU A 1002 57.18 -22.34 22.39
N GLN A 1003 57.68 -21.53 23.33
CA GLN A 1003 58.85 -20.66 23.12
C GLN A 1003 60.16 -21.42 22.85
N ASP A 1004 60.24 -22.71 23.22
CA ASP A 1004 61.38 -23.57 22.92
C ASP A 1004 61.34 -24.20 21.52
N GLY A 1005 60.34 -23.84 20.71
CA GLY A 1005 60.13 -24.35 19.35
C GLY A 1005 59.36 -25.66 19.26
N SER A 1006 59.05 -26.31 20.40
CA SER A 1006 58.20 -27.50 20.42
C SER A 1006 56.70 -27.15 20.32
N GLU A 1007 55.88 -28.13 19.95
CA GLU A 1007 54.42 -27.95 19.85
C GLU A 1007 53.65 -29.04 20.62
N LEU A 1008 52.43 -28.69 21.04
CA LEU A 1008 51.47 -29.65 21.56
C LEU A 1008 50.56 -30.14 20.44
N PRO A 1009 50.29 -31.46 20.33
CA PRO A 1009 49.36 -31.99 19.35
C PRO A 1009 48.00 -31.30 19.43
N GLU A 1010 47.41 -31.05 18.27
CA GLU A 1010 46.12 -30.39 18.12
C GLU A 1010 45.04 -31.07 18.97
N VAL A 1011 44.17 -30.27 19.57
CA VAL A 1011 42.97 -30.74 20.25
C VAL A 1011 41.75 -30.23 19.51
N LEU A 1012 41.01 -31.13 18.86
CA LEU A 1012 39.72 -30.86 18.25
C LEU A 1012 38.61 -31.23 19.24
N ILE A 1013 37.77 -30.25 19.55
CA ILE A 1013 36.47 -30.47 20.20
C ILE A 1013 35.41 -30.23 19.14
N GLU A 1014 34.78 -31.29 18.65
CA GLU A 1014 33.73 -31.21 17.60
C GLU A 1014 32.35 -30.95 18.21
N TYR A 1015 32.04 -31.62 19.33
CA TYR A 1015 30.78 -31.50 20.07
C TYR A 1015 31.07 -31.13 21.53
N PRO A 1016 31.05 -29.83 21.90
CA PRO A 1016 31.33 -29.41 23.27
C PRO A 1016 30.30 -29.93 24.27
N ALA A 1017 30.57 -29.82 25.57
CA ALA A 1017 29.73 -30.39 26.64
C ALA A 1017 28.27 -29.93 26.59
N GLY A 1018 27.99 -28.74 26.06
CA GLY A 1018 26.64 -28.21 25.88
C GLY A 1018 25.88 -28.71 24.65
N HIS A 1019 26.54 -29.41 23.73
CA HIS A 1019 25.95 -29.87 22.48
C HIS A 1019 25.24 -31.20 22.68
N ILE A 1020 23.98 -31.33 22.29
CA ILE A 1020 23.11 -32.50 22.55
C ILE A 1020 23.68 -33.89 22.19
N ARG A 1021 24.58 -33.97 21.20
CA ARG A 1021 25.30 -35.21 20.83
C ARG A 1021 26.35 -35.62 21.85
N ASN A 1022 26.73 -34.74 22.76
CA ASN A 1022 27.62 -35.04 23.84
C ASN A 1022 26.82 -35.74 24.95
N PRO A 1023 27.14 -37.00 25.31
CA PRO A 1023 26.38 -37.74 26.31
C PRO A 1023 26.42 -37.10 27.71
N ALA A 1024 27.36 -36.17 27.96
CA ALA A 1024 27.46 -35.44 29.22
C ALA A 1024 26.53 -34.22 29.31
N THR A 1025 25.84 -33.82 28.23
CA THR A 1025 25.09 -32.55 28.18
C THR A 1025 24.00 -32.45 29.24
N ALA A 1026 23.14 -33.46 29.39
CA ALA A 1026 22.05 -33.40 30.38
C ALA A 1026 22.60 -33.21 31.80
N ARG A 1027 23.68 -33.93 32.14
CA ARG A 1027 24.37 -33.79 33.43
C ARG A 1027 25.00 -32.42 33.60
N ALA A 1028 25.68 -31.89 32.58
CA ALA A 1028 26.30 -30.57 32.63
C ALA A 1028 25.27 -29.45 32.81
N VAL A 1029 24.12 -29.54 32.13
CA VAL A 1029 23.00 -28.62 32.32
C VAL A 1029 22.41 -28.74 33.73
N GLN A 1030 22.24 -29.96 34.25
CA GLN A 1030 21.76 -30.16 35.62
C GLN A 1030 22.74 -29.61 36.68
N GLU A 1031 24.05 -29.76 36.47
CA GLU A 1031 25.09 -29.19 37.33
C GLU A 1031 25.06 -27.65 37.29
N LYS A 1032 24.91 -27.06 36.09
CA LYS A 1032 24.69 -25.62 35.91
C LYS A 1032 23.42 -25.15 36.61
N PHE A 1033 22.29 -25.82 36.39
CA PHE A 1033 21.02 -25.52 37.04
C PHE A 1033 21.18 -25.53 38.56
N THR A 1034 21.78 -26.58 39.11
CA THR A 1034 22.04 -26.70 40.56
C THR A 1034 22.93 -25.54 41.05
N LYS A 1035 23.99 -25.19 40.31
CA LYS A 1035 24.86 -24.04 40.65
C LYS A 1035 24.08 -22.73 40.68
N ASN A 1036 23.24 -22.49 39.68
CA ASN A 1036 22.46 -21.26 39.57
C ASN A 1036 21.38 -21.18 40.65
N MET A 1037 20.70 -22.29 40.92
CA MET A 1037 19.64 -22.34 41.93
C MET A 1037 20.19 -22.15 43.36
N ARG A 1038 21.41 -22.59 43.66
CA ARG A 1038 22.07 -22.37 44.98
C ARG A 1038 22.17 -20.89 45.38
N LEU A 1039 22.04 -19.97 44.43
CA LEU A 1039 22.02 -18.54 44.72
C LEU A 1039 20.81 -18.12 45.56
N MET A 1040 19.68 -18.86 45.49
CA MET A 1040 18.42 -18.54 46.18
C MET A 1040 17.68 -19.74 46.81
N PHE A 1041 18.14 -20.96 46.55
CA PHE A 1041 17.44 -22.20 46.90
C PHE A 1041 18.36 -23.15 47.68
N THR A 1042 17.79 -23.86 48.66
CA THR A 1042 18.48 -24.89 49.42
C THR A 1042 18.59 -26.19 48.63
N GLU A 1043 19.56 -27.05 48.96
CA GLU A 1043 19.73 -28.36 48.29
C GLU A 1043 18.45 -29.21 48.29
N LYS A 1044 17.68 -29.15 49.37
CA LYS A 1044 16.41 -29.89 49.50
C LYS A 1044 15.36 -29.39 48.50
N GLU A 1045 15.27 -28.09 48.29
CA GLU A 1045 14.35 -27.49 47.33
C GLU A 1045 14.79 -27.79 45.89
N ILE A 1046 16.08 -27.69 45.61
CA ILE A 1046 16.65 -28.02 44.30
C ILE A 1046 16.37 -29.50 43.95
N ALA A 1047 16.63 -30.41 44.88
CA ALA A 1047 16.33 -31.84 44.70
C ALA A 1047 14.83 -32.08 44.46
N LYS A 1048 13.95 -31.37 45.16
CA LYS A 1048 12.50 -31.44 44.93
C LYS A 1048 12.14 -30.97 43.52
N ILE A 1049 12.66 -29.83 43.07
CA ILE A 1049 12.39 -29.31 41.71
C ILE A 1049 12.84 -30.31 40.64
N LEU A 1050 14.04 -30.87 40.80
CA LEU A 1050 14.59 -31.90 39.89
C LEU A 1050 13.73 -33.16 39.85
N GLN A 1051 13.11 -33.55 40.97
CA GLN A 1051 12.20 -34.69 41.03
C GLN A 1051 10.84 -34.38 40.40
N GLU A 1052 10.30 -33.19 40.67
CA GLU A 1052 8.96 -32.78 40.23
C GLU A 1052 8.90 -32.50 38.71
N VAL A 1053 9.99 -32.00 38.11
CA VAL A 1053 10.06 -31.73 36.65
C VAL A 1053 9.90 -33.00 35.79
N GLU A 1054 10.13 -34.18 36.36
CA GLU A 1054 9.98 -35.46 35.66
C GLU A 1054 8.51 -35.89 35.52
N LYS A 1055 7.61 -35.33 36.33
CA LYS A 1055 6.19 -35.72 36.38
C LYS A 1055 5.37 -34.94 35.35
N ASP A 1056 4.91 -35.62 34.32
CA ASP A 1056 4.14 -35.01 33.24
C ASP A 1056 2.76 -34.50 33.65
N ASP A 1057 2.15 -35.13 34.65
CA ASP A 1057 0.82 -34.84 35.18
C ASP A 1057 0.83 -33.75 36.27
N LEU A 1058 2.00 -33.33 36.74
CA LEU A 1058 2.13 -32.23 37.69
C LEU A 1058 1.50 -30.97 37.13
N LEU A 1059 0.72 -30.27 37.96
CA LEU A 1059 0.11 -29.01 37.55
C LEU A 1059 1.17 -27.92 37.43
N ILE A 1060 1.09 -27.11 36.38
CA ILE A 1060 2.05 -26.02 36.13
C ILE A 1060 2.07 -25.05 37.31
N MET A 1061 0.92 -24.73 37.89
CA MET A 1061 0.82 -23.84 39.05
C MET A 1061 1.55 -24.38 40.29
N ASP A 1062 1.56 -25.70 40.49
CA ASP A 1062 2.26 -26.35 41.60
C ASP A 1062 3.76 -26.37 41.33
N PHE A 1063 4.17 -26.56 40.08
CA PHE A 1063 5.56 -26.46 39.66
C PHE A 1063 6.11 -25.04 39.87
N VAL A 1064 5.38 -24.01 39.42
CA VAL A 1064 5.77 -22.60 39.59
C VAL A 1064 5.83 -22.21 41.07
N GLU A 1065 4.94 -22.74 41.91
CA GLU A 1065 4.95 -22.50 43.36
C GLU A 1065 6.25 -22.95 44.03
N LEU A 1066 6.94 -23.97 43.50
CA LEU A 1066 8.25 -24.40 44.02
C LEU A 1066 9.30 -23.28 43.97
N PHE A 1067 9.09 -22.27 43.12
CA PHE A 1067 9.98 -21.14 42.92
C PHE A 1067 9.57 -19.87 43.68
N ALA A 1068 8.45 -19.87 44.40
CA ALA A 1068 7.98 -18.69 45.13
C ALA A 1068 8.97 -18.28 46.24
N ARG A 1069 9.20 -16.97 46.40
CA ARG A 1069 10.11 -16.40 47.41
C ARG A 1069 9.49 -15.15 48.01
N GLN A 1070 9.67 -14.91 49.31
CA GLN A 1070 9.34 -13.59 49.87
C GLN A 1070 10.42 -12.57 49.47
N SER A 1071 10.05 -11.28 49.36
CA SER A 1071 10.99 -10.21 49.06
C SER A 1071 12.14 -10.23 50.07
N SER A 1072 13.33 -10.64 49.65
CA SER A 1072 14.52 -10.59 50.50
C SER A 1072 14.83 -9.12 50.84
N PRO A 1073 15.26 -8.78 52.07
CA PRO A 1073 15.54 -7.40 52.47
C PRO A 1073 16.58 -6.64 51.60
N GLY A 1074 17.34 -7.36 50.76
CA GLY A 1074 18.30 -6.81 49.80
C GLY A 1074 17.81 -6.70 48.35
N LEU A 1075 16.69 -7.33 47.98
CA LEU A 1075 16.06 -7.13 46.66
C LEU A 1075 15.01 -6.01 46.80
N LYS A 1076 15.35 -4.81 46.31
CA LYS A 1076 14.36 -3.73 46.13
C LYS A 1076 13.62 -3.98 44.80
N LEU A 1077 12.71 -4.95 44.81
CA LEU A 1077 11.73 -5.17 43.73
C LEU A 1077 10.38 -4.58 44.12
#